data_AF-A0A5L8LM70-F1
#
_entry.id   AF-A0A5L8LM70-F1
#
_cell.length_a   1.000
_cell.length_b   1.000
_cell.length_c   1.000
_cell.angle_alpha   90.00
_cell.angle_beta   90.00
_cell.angle_gamma   90.00
#
_symmetry.space_group_name_H-M   'P 1'
#
loop_
_entity.id
_entity.type
_entity.pdbx_description
1 polymer ?
#
loop_
_entity_poly.entity_id
_entity_poly.type
_entity_poly.pdbx_seq_one_letter_code
_entity_poly.pdbx_strand_id
1 'polypeptide(L)'
;MMFWIYYFLGMWYYHKKKDYKKAQSYFLKALKRQEEHSKCNFKLGMCYFKLKQWREANKYISKALTIDPSKKSWEIQLKQTENHLNCVFAKSQKLWWKEVEDLKKYIQNKGKNFFKCRDLAIALENMKRYHEAASYYEQAIEFNGKKDSILYYKLGYCYESKGHGGKPNIELAQKYYNIAIENDNKFDAKKFGIGVFHEKQGLWEEANKAYLKHYEETKNLDNDDLLYKIAFSFEKLYNWDYAEVYYKKALDINYQRPYTHYRLALVLEKKGKIDEACYHYIELIKRDNTHKSYWYFRLSKCLNSLGKYEKSAKILNESQVIQNKPYGLSEDILKDKNLRRKVFYTECYENLKIIDNVILYESFHGKTMSCNPYAIFLYLLKQDNFKDYTHVWVVNNINNVKSKFKKMKNVIIIKRGSDLYLKYLASAKYLINNVTFPDYFIRKEGQRYLNTWHGTPIKYLGKNIKTGFMEHANVQRNFLHATHLIHPNLYTKDILENDYDIKDLFSGVSVLTGYPRVDLSLSNDISIKKDLGVKDDQKVLLYAPTWRGGLNKQYFDFERLKNDILELQKSNFKILVSVHHEIEHLFDNEQLKDVLLPSYMEMNELLPIVDVLITDYSSVMFDFMVLERPIVCYVYDYEYYKQERGLYFNVDEITHHVCKTIEDVKEVLNSKDLFVKDNSRLTNLKHKFYDLEDGKSCARVVSTFFDDMKKKDTKNCNNILFYVGPFMPNGIMSSFKNLVYHFQNLNFNIFMSIDPASIYSHEERLEQFYLISEKVKFLPKVGSLNLTLEEFYIERESFNEEKSLQIYKREFKRLYADVKFKAVVNFEGYNVFWVKLFSSVDNNIIFLHNNMQGEFEKRFPYLEQNFKCYKNYKKILSVSKQTNEENKKNLANLYDIDENKFDFLENTINYNEIIEKSQEKLDEIVEDKYFKKVCKVFINIARLSVEKDQAKLIQAFKIINEKNPKTLLLILGEGPLKEDLQNLIKKLDLKKKVFLLGRIFNPFPYLKRADCFVMSSNHEGQPMTLLEALVLDKAIVATDIPGNISVLENRSGLIVDNSVKGLVYGMEQYLLDKIERKHFDSIEYNNTILYKIDEIFKGINNE
;
A
#
# COMPACT_ATOMS: atom_id res chain seq x y z
N MET A 1 -34.29 -24.81 -38.69
CA MET A 1 -33.36 -23.69 -38.38
C MET A 1 -33.45 -23.21 -36.93
N MET A 2 -34.62 -22.83 -36.39
CA MET A 2 -34.74 -22.33 -35.00
C MET A 2 -34.29 -23.31 -33.89
N PHE A 3 -34.44 -24.62 -34.10
CA PHE A 3 -33.94 -25.64 -33.16
C PHE A 3 -32.44 -25.45 -32.87
N TRP A 4 -31.63 -25.37 -33.93
CA TRP A 4 -30.17 -25.26 -33.82
C TRP A 4 -29.74 -23.94 -33.17
N ILE A 5 -30.44 -22.84 -33.44
CA ILE A 5 -30.19 -21.55 -32.77
C ILE A 5 -30.33 -21.70 -31.25
N TYR A 6 -31.44 -22.27 -30.78
CA TYR A 6 -31.66 -22.46 -29.35
C TYR A 6 -30.72 -23.51 -28.73
N TYR A 7 -30.41 -24.59 -29.46
CA TYR A 7 -29.46 -25.59 -29.01
C TYR A 7 -28.05 -25.02 -28.84
N PHE A 8 -27.55 -24.22 -29.80
CA PHE A 8 -26.23 -23.59 -29.71
C PHE A 8 -26.17 -22.49 -28.66
N LEU A 9 -27.22 -21.67 -28.50
CA LEU A 9 -27.32 -20.73 -27.39
C LEU A 9 -27.29 -21.45 -26.04
N GLY A 10 -28.03 -22.56 -25.89
CA GLY A 10 -28.00 -23.41 -24.70
C GLY A 10 -26.59 -23.95 -24.42
N MET A 11 -25.90 -24.45 -25.45
CA MET A 11 -24.52 -24.93 -25.35
C MET A 11 -23.52 -23.82 -24.95
N TRP A 12 -23.69 -22.60 -25.48
CA TRP A 12 -22.85 -21.45 -25.13
C TRP A 12 -23.00 -21.06 -23.66
N TYR A 13 -24.25 -20.95 -23.17
CA TYR A 13 -24.50 -20.70 -21.74
C TYR A 13 -23.97 -21.83 -20.86
N TYR A 14 -24.11 -23.08 -21.29
CA TYR A 14 -23.65 -24.26 -20.55
C TYR A 14 -22.12 -24.33 -20.43
N HIS A 15 -21.39 -24.15 -21.54
CA HIS A 15 -19.93 -24.33 -21.56
C HIS A 15 -19.12 -23.05 -21.27
N LYS A 16 -19.52 -21.90 -21.80
CA LYS A 16 -18.74 -20.65 -21.69
C LYS A 16 -19.12 -19.82 -20.47
N LYS A 17 -20.41 -19.67 -20.17
CA LYS A 17 -20.89 -18.85 -19.04
C LYS A 17 -21.16 -19.65 -17.76
N LYS A 18 -21.26 -20.98 -17.85
CA LYS A 18 -21.63 -21.88 -16.74
C LYS A 18 -22.94 -21.48 -16.04
N ASP A 19 -23.84 -20.82 -16.77
CA ASP A 19 -25.18 -20.43 -16.30
C ASP A 19 -26.18 -21.52 -16.71
N TYR A 20 -26.35 -22.50 -15.82
CA TYR A 20 -27.15 -23.69 -16.09
C TYR A 20 -28.66 -23.40 -16.14
N LYS A 21 -29.13 -22.33 -15.48
CA LYS A 21 -30.56 -21.95 -15.46
C LYS A 21 -30.96 -21.29 -16.78
N LYS A 22 -30.13 -20.41 -17.33
CA LYS A 22 -30.34 -19.88 -18.69
C LYS A 22 -30.17 -20.96 -19.75
N ALA A 23 -29.13 -21.80 -19.64
CA ALA A 23 -28.92 -22.91 -20.58
C ALA A 23 -30.13 -23.85 -20.65
N GLN A 24 -30.70 -24.23 -19.50
CA GLN A 24 -31.92 -25.02 -19.38
C GLN A 24 -33.09 -24.39 -20.16
N SER A 25 -33.32 -23.08 -20.03
CA SER A 25 -34.42 -22.40 -20.73
C SER A 25 -34.30 -22.48 -22.25
N TYR A 26 -33.08 -22.41 -22.79
CA TYR A 26 -32.83 -22.51 -24.22
C TYR A 26 -32.92 -23.94 -24.72
N PHE A 27 -32.42 -24.93 -23.97
CA PHE A 27 -32.62 -26.34 -24.33
C PHE A 27 -34.09 -26.76 -24.31
N LEU A 28 -34.90 -26.25 -23.37
CA LEU A 28 -36.36 -26.45 -23.39
C LEU A 28 -37.01 -25.84 -24.63
N LYS A 29 -36.61 -24.62 -25.04
CA LYS A 29 -37.08 -24.01 -26.30
C LYS A 29 -36.67 -24.81 -27.53
N ALA A 30 -35.47 -25.40 -27.52
CA ALA A 30 -35.03 -26.30 -28.58
C ALA A 30 -35.89 -27.57 -28.62
N LEU A 31 -36.10 -28.24 -27.49
CA LEU A 31 -36.89 -29.48 -27.42
C LEU A 31 -38.38 -29.29 -27.76
N LYS A 32 -38.95 -28.10 -27.57
CA LYS A 32 -40.31 -27.78 -28.09
C LYS A 32 -40.41 -27.88 -29.63
N ARG A 33 -39.29 -27.84 -30.34
CA ARG A 33 -39.24 -27.91 -31.81
C ARG A 33 -38.81 -29.28 -32.32
N GLN A 34 -37.95 -29.98 -31.58
CA GLN A 34 -37.57 -31.36 -31.85
C GLN A 34 -37.44 -32.11 -30.52
N GLU A 35 -38.51 -32.80 -30.15
CA GLU A 35 -38.62 -33.42 -28.83
C GLU A 35 -37.72 -34.65 -28.69
N GLU A 36 -37.49 -35.37 -29.79
CA GLU A 36 -36.71 -36.61 -29.84
C GLU A 36 -35.22 -36.38 -30.14
N HIS A 37 -34.67 -35.19 -29.88
CA HIS A 37 -33.25 -34.96 -30.09
C HIS A 37 -32.41 -35.46 -28.90
N SER A 38 -31.72 -36.59 -29.05
CA SER A 38 -30.97 -37.28 -27.97
C SER A 38 -29.96 -36.38 -27.24
N LYS A 39 -29.06 -35.69 -27.95
CA LYS A 39 -28.05 -34.80 -27.33
C LYS A 39 -28.64 -33.60 -26.58
N CYS A 40 -29.78 -33.08 -27.05
CA CYS A 40 -30.44 -31.94 -26.41
C CYS A 40 -31.12 -32.37 -25.12
N ASN A 41 -31.82 -33.51 -25.14
CA ASN A 41 -32.35 -34.15 -23.93
C ASN A 41 -31.22 -34.45 -22.92
N PHE A 42 -30.08 -34.98 -23.36
CA PHE A 42 -28.95 -35.25 -22.46
C PHE A 42 -28.39 -33.95 -21.84
N LYS A 43 -28.16 -32.90 -22.64
CA LYS A 43 -27.63 -31.61 -22.15
C LYS A 43 -28.61 -30.89 -21.22
N LEU A 44 -29.91 -30.98 -21.49
CA LEU A 44 -30.94 -30.48 -20.59
C LEU A 44 -30.92 -31.26 -19.26
N GLY A 45 -30.85 -32.59 -19.33
CA GLY A 45 -30.69 -33.45 -18.15
C GLY A 45 -29.45 -33.11 -17.33
N MET A 46 -28.34 -32.76 -18.00
CA MET A 46 -27.13 -32.27 -17.33
C MET A 46 -27.28 -30.89 -16.69
N CYS A 47 -28.08 -29.99 -17.27
CA CYS A 47 -28.43 -28.73 -16.61
C CYS A 47 -29.18 -29.00 -15.30
N TYR A 48 -30.20 -29.86 -15.35
CA TYR A 48 -30.94 -30.29 -14.17
C TYR A 48 -30.05 -30.96 -13.12
N PHE A 49 -29.10 -31.79 -13.55
CA PHE A 49 -28.12 -32.42 -12.67
C PHE A 49 -27.25 -31.38 -11.95
N LYS A 50 -26.72 -30.38 -12.68
CA LYS A 50 -25.92 -29.29 -12.08
C LYS A 50 -26.73 -28.38 -11.17
N LEU A 51 -28.02 -28.23 -11.43
CA LEU A 51 -28.97 -27.51 -10.59
C LEU A 51 -29.51 -28.34 -9.41
N LYS A 52 -29.04 -29.58 -9.23
CA LYS A 52 -29.47 -30.52 -8.17
C LYS A 52 -30.96 -30.90 -8.23
N GLN A 53 -31.55 -30.85 -9.42
CA GLN A 53 -32.95 -31.22 -9.68
C GLN A 53 -33.00 -32.65 -10.21
N TRP A 54 -32.81 -33.61 -9.32
CA TRP A 54 -32.49 -35.00 -9.66
C TRP A 54 -33.60 -35.75 -10.41
N ARG A 55 -34.88 -35.49 -10.11
CA ARG A 55 -36.03 -36.11 -10.79
C ARG A 55 -36.05 -35.76 -12.28
N GLU A 56 -35.93 -34.47 -12.59
CA GLU A 56 -35.93 -33.99 -13.98
C GLU A 56 -34.63 -34.39 -14.69
N ALA A 57 -33.49 -34.34 -14.01
CA ALA A 57 -32.23 -34.84 -14.55
C ALA A 57 -32.35 -36.31 -15.00
N ASN A 58 -32.96 -37.16 -14.17
CA ASN A 58 -33.16 -38.56 -14.46
C ASN A 58 -34.07 -38.73 -15.69
N LYS A 59 -35.24 -38.09 -15.67
CA LYS A 59 -36.21 -38.10 -16.77
C LYS A 59 -35.58 -37.78 -18.13
N TYR A 60 -34.83 -36.68 -18.23
CA TYR A 60 -34.26 -36.23 -19.50
C TYR A 60 -33.02 -37.03 -19.94
N ILE A 61 -32.20 -37.53 -18.99
CA ILE A 61 -31.07 -38.40 -19.32
C ILE A 61 -31.56 -39.79 -19.75
N SER A 62 -32.58 -40.36 -19.08
CA SER A 62 -33.23 -41.61 -19.51
C SER A 62 -33.81 -41.47 -20.91
N LYS A 63 -34.58 -40.39 -21.17
CA LYS A 63 -35.15 -40.13 -22.50
C LYS A 63 -34.08 -40.03 -23.58
N ALA A 64 -32.95 -39.39 -23.28
CA ALA A 64 -31.84 -39.30 -24.22
C ALA A 64 -31.23 -40.66 -24.57
N LEU A 65 -31.12 -41.56 -23.59
CA LEU A 65 -30.62 -42.93 -23.76
C LEU A 65 -31.61 -43.85 -24.47
N THR A 66 -32.92 -43.66 -24.28
CA THR A 66 -33.95 -44.36 -25.06
C THR A 66 -33.83 -44.03 -26.54
N ILE A 67 -33.52 -42.79 -26.88
CA ILE A 67 -33.37 -42.33 -28.26
C ILE A 67 -32.01 -42.76 -28.86
N ASP A 68 -30.93 -42.72 -28.08
CA ASP A 68 -29.59 -43.14 -28.52
C ASP A 68 -28.93 -44.10 -27.51
N PRO A 69 -29.25 -45.41 -27.57
CA PRO A 69 -28.74 -46.42 -26.65
C PRO A 69 -27.24 -46.68 -26.78
N SER A 70 -26.60 -46.21 -27.87
CA SER A 70 -25.18 -46.44 -28.14
C SER A 70 -24.24 -45.68 -27.18
N LYS A 71 -24.76 -44.69 -26.44
CA LYS A 71 -23.98 -43.77 -25.60
C LYS A 71 -23.77 -44.29 -24.17
N LYS A 72 -22.90 -45.30 -24.02
CA LYS A 72 -22.50 -45.87 -22.70
C LYS A 72 -22.05 -44.82 -21.67
N SER A 73 -21.45 -43.70 -22.11
CA SER A 73 -21.03 -42.63 -21.19
C SER A 73 -22.19 -41.87 -20.54
N TRP A 74 -23.37 -41.86 -21.17
CA TRP A 74 -24.58 -41.23 -20.61
C TRP A 74 -25.25 -42.13 -19.57
N GLU A 75 -25.11 -43.45 -19.70
CA GLU A 75 -25.60 -44.44 -18.74
C GLU A 75 -24.92 -44.30 -17.38
N ILE A 76 -23.60 -44.00 -17.36
CA ILE A 76 -22.87 -43.67 -16.14
C ILE A 76 -23.49 -42.44 -15.46
N GLN A 77 -23.86 -41.44 -16.25
CA GLN A 77 -24.44 -40.19 -15.75
C GLN A 77 -25.88 -40.37 -15.27
N LEU A 78 -26.64 -41.25 -15.92
CA LEU A 78 -27.96 -41.70 -15.45
C LEU A 78 -27.85 -42.37 -14.08
N LYS A 79 -26.93 -43.34 -13.95
CA LYS A 79 -26.68 -44.06 -12.70
C LYS A 79 -26.24 -43.14 -11.56
N GLN A 80 -25.44 -42.12 -11.86
CA GLN A 80 -25.10 -41.07 -10.88
C GLN A 80 -26.33 -40.26 -10.44
N THR A 81 -27.24 -39.96 -11.38
CA THR A 81 -28.48 -39.23 -11.09
C THR A 81 -29.45 -40.07 -10.27
N GLU A 82 -29.59 -41.36 -10.58
CA GLU A 82 -30.36 -42.34 -9.81
C GLU A 82 -29.81 -42.50 -8.40
N ASN A 83 -28.48 -42.54 -8.22
CA ASN A 83 -27.86 -42.56 -6.90
C ASN A 83 -28.23 -41.31 -6.07
N HIS A 84 -28.30 -40.13 -6.70
CA HIS A 84 -28.74 -38.91 -6.03
C HIS A 84 -30.25 -38.90 -5.72
N LEU A 85 -31.09 -39.47 -6.58
CA LEU A 85 -32.53 -39.66 -6.32
C LEU A 85 -32.77 -40.60 -5.14
N ASN A 86 -32.04 -41.70 -5.11
CA ASN A 86 -32.08 -42.70 -4.03
C ASN A 86 -31.47 -42.18 -2.71
N CYS A 87 -30.91 -40.97 -2.69
CA CYS A 87 -30.46 -40.30 -1.47
C CYS A 87 -31.51 -39.33 -0.86
N VAL A 88 -32.62 -39.02 -1.54
CA VAL A 88 -33.60 -37.99 -1.09
C VAL A 88 -34.87 -38.58 -0.47
N PHE A 89 -35.18 -39.85 -0.70
CA PHE A 89 -36.21 -40.59 0.07
C PHE A 89 -35.63 -41.94 0.43
N ALA A 90 -35.32 -42.12 1.72
CA ALA A 90 -34.67 -43.29 2.31
C ALA A 90 -33.38 -43.71 1.56
N LYS A 91 -32.21 -43.57 2.21
CA LYS A 91 -31.07 -44.41 1.83
C LYS A 91 -31.61 -45.83 1.72
N SER A 92 -31.70 -46.40 0.51
CA SER A 92 -31.79 -47.84 0.37
C SER A 92 -30.64 -48.36 1.24
N GLN A 93 -30.93 -49.03 2.35
CA GLN A 93 -29.88 -49.58 3.19
C GLN A 93 -28.98 -50.36 2.24
N LYS A 94 -27.73 -49.93 2.08
CA LYS A 94 -26.77 -50.71 1.29
C LYS A 94 -26.78 -52.07 1.96
N LEU A 95 -27.24 -53.10 1.23
CA LEU A 95 -27.37 -54.45 1.76
C LEU A 95 -25.95 -55.01 1.87
N TRP A 96 -25.28 -54.67 2.96
CA TRP A 96 -23.86 -54.97 3.14
C TRP A 96 -23.59 -56.48 3.08
N TRP A 97 -24.56 -57.32 3.47
CA TRP A 97 -24.45 -58.77 3.30
C TRP A 97 -24.33 -59.20 1.84
N LYS A 98 -25.14 -58.60 0.95
CA LYS A 98 -25.12 -58.89 -0.48
C LYS A 98 -23.84 -58.39 -1.14
N GLU A 99 -23.38 -57.19 -0.74
CA GLU A 99 -22.08 -56.66 -1.16
C GLU A 99 -20.93 -57.59 -0.74
N VAL A 100 -20.97 -58.10 0.49
CA VAL A 100 -19.98 -59.08 0.99
C VAL A 100 -20.02 -60.37 0.16
N GLU A 101 -21.20 -60.91 -0.14
CA GLU A 101 -21.34 -62.11 -1.00
C GLU A 101 -20.81 -61.88 -2.41
N ASP A 102 -21.21 -60.76 -3.05
CA ASP A 102 -20.79 -60.41 -4.40
C ASP A 102 -19.27 -60.22 -4.48
N LEU A 103 -18.68 -59.56 -3.48
CA LEU A 103 -17.23 -59.36 -3.38
C LEU A 103 -16.48 -60.66 -3.06
N LYS A 104 -16.99 -61.51 -2.17
CA LYS A 104 -16.39 -62.84 -1.89
C LYS A 104 -16.44 -63.72 -3.14
N LYS A 105 -17.57 -63.77 -3.86
CA LYS A 105 -17.72 -64.51 -5.12
C LYS A 105 -16.80 -63.98 -6.21
N TYR A 106 -16.64 -62.66 -6.31
CA TYR A 106 -15.68 -62.05 -7.22
C TYR A 106 -14.25 -62.46 -6.90
N ILE A 107 -13.84 -62.37 -5.63
CA ILE A 107 -12.49 -62.74 -5.18
C ILE A 107 -12.21 -64.22 -5.44
N GLN A 108 -13.20 -65.09 -5.25
CA GLN A 108 -13.10 -66.52 -5.55
C GLN A 108 -12.88 -66.80 -7.04
N ASN A 109 -13.54 -66.04 -7.93
CA ASN A 109 -13.47 -66.27 -9.38
C ASN A 109 -12.30 -65.55 -10.09
N LYS A 110 -11.89 -64.39 -9.60
CA LYS A 110 -10.95 -63.48 -10.29
C LYS A 110 -9.68 -63.19 -9.48
N GLY A 111 -9.55 -63.75 -8.28
CA GLY A 111 -8.43 -63.53 -7.38
C GLY A 111 -8.56 -62.26 -6.53
N LYS A 112 -7.72 -62.17 -5.51
CA LYS A 112 -7.63 -61.02 -4.58
C LYS A 112 -6.87 -59.86 -5.23
N ASN A 113 -7.31 -58.63 -4.99
CA ASN A 113 -6.56 -57.43 -5.30
C ASN A 113 -6.87 -56.33 -4.28
N PHE A 114 -6.04 -55.28 -4.24
CA PHE A 114 -6.16 -54.16 -3.31
C PHE A 114 -7.60 -53.63 -3.16
N PHE A 115 -8.22 -53.21 -4.26
CA PHE A 115 -9.54 -52.56 -4.24
C PHE A 115 -10.62 -53.50 -3.71
N LYS A 116 -10.60 -54.76 -4.12
CA LYS A 116 -11.62 -55.74 -3.72
C LYS A 116 -11.47 -56.19 -2.27
N CYS A 117 -10.24 -56.40 -1.81
CA CYS A 117 -9.99 -56.67 -0.38
C CYS A 117 -10.40 -55.48 0.49
N ARG A 118 -10.04 -54.25 0.09
CA ARG A 118 -10.46 -53.03 0.79
C ARG A 118 -11.98 -52.87 0.84
N ASP A 119 -12.64 -52.96 -0.31
CA ASP A 119 -14.09 -52.75 -0.40
C ASP A 119 -14.85 -53.83 0.38
N LEU A 120 -14.35 -55.07 0.38
CA LEU A 120 -14.89 -56.17 1.17
C LEU A 120 -14.70 -55.95 2.67
N ALA A 121 -13.51 -55.50 3.09
CA ALA A 121 -13.24 -55.14 4.47
C ALA A 121 -14.17 -54.00 4.96
N ILE A 122 -14.38 -52.96 4.14
CA ILE A 122 -15.33 -51.89 4.45
C ILE A 122 -16.76 -52.44 4.58
N ALA A 123 -17.18 -53.34 3.68
CA ALA A 123 -18.51 -53.91 3.75
C ALA A 123 -18.72 -54.75 5.03
N LEU A 124 -17.72 -55.56 5.40
CA LEU A 124 -17.70 -56.34 6.65
C LEU A 124 -17.68 -55.44 7.90
N GLU A 125 -16.89 -54.36 7.90
CA GLU A 125 -16.83 -53.36 8.96
C GLU A 125 -18.21 -52.74 9.20
N ASN A 126 -18.93 -52.35 8.14
CA ASN A 126 -20.29 -51.80 8.24
C ASN A 126 -21.32 -52.83 8.76
N MET A 127 -21.04 -54.13 8.61
CA MET A 127 -21.83 -55.22 9.20
C MET A 127 -21.41 -55.56 10.64
N LYS A 128 -20.46 -54.83 11.24
CA LYS A 128 -19.88 -55.14 12.56
C LYS A 128 -19.19 -56.50 12.65
N ARG A 129 -18.74 -57.05 11.50
CA ARG A 129 -17.94 -58.28 11.39
C ARG A 129 -16.44 -57.92 11.40
N TYR A 130 -15.99 -57.31 12.49
CA TYR A 130 -14.69 -56.65 12.55
C TYR A 130 -13.50 -57.59 12.40
N HIS A 131 -13.55 -58.82 12.93
CA HIS A 131 -12.45 -59.79 12.79
C HIS A 131 -12.24 -60.24 11.35
N GLU A 132 -13.32 -60.49 10.62
CA GLU A 132 -13.24 -60.77 9.19
C GLU A 132 -12.77 -59.55 8.40
N ALA A 133 -13.26 -58.36 8.75
CA ALA A 133 -12.83 -57.12 8.13
C ALA A 133 -11.32 -56.89 8.31
N ALA A 134 -10.78 -57.17 9.50
CA ALA A 134 -9.35 -57.03 9.81
C ALA A 134 -8.48 -57.87 8.87
N SER A 135 -8.80 -59.15 8.67
CA SER A 135 -8.04 -60.02 7.76
C SER A 135 -8.01 -59.51 6.32
N TYR A 136 -9.12 -58.94 5.83
CA TYR A 136 -9.16 -58.36 4.48
C TYR A 136 -8.50 -56.98 4.40
N TYR A 137 -8.46 -56.21 5.49
CA TYR A 137 -7.65 -54.99 5.58
C TYR A 137 -6.15 -55.30 5.56
N GLU A 138 -5.68 -56.34 6.26
CA GLU A 138 -4.27 -56.79 6.19
C GLU A 138 -3.88 -57.17 4.77
N GLN A 139 -4.69 -57.99 4.10
CA GLN A 139 -4.47 -58.37 2.70
C GLN A 139 -4.48 -57.14 1.78
N ALA A 140 -5.38 -56.19 2.00
CA ALA A 140 -5.40 -54.96 1.23
C ALA A 140 -4.09 -54.16 1.44
N ILE A 141 -3.58 -54.07 2.67
CA ILE A 141 -2.33 -53.37 2.96
C ILE A 141 -1.15 -54.05 2.26
N GLU A 142 -1.08 -55.39 2.25
CA GLU A 142 -0.06 -56.15 1.52
C GLU A 142 -0.06 -55.82 0.02
N PHE A 143 -1.24 -55.72 -0.61
CA PHE A 143 -1.34 -55.39 -2.04
C PHE A 143 -1.02 -53.93 -2.37
N ASN A 144 -1.21 -52.99 -1.44
CA ASN A 144 -1.08 -51.55 -1.72
C ASN A 144 0.39 -51.10 -1.83
N GLY A 145 1.32 -51.79 -1.15
CA GLY A 145 2.75 -51.43 -1.08
C GLY A 145 3.05 -50.04 -0.49
N LYS A 146 2.02 -49.22 -0.22
CA LYS A 146 2.08 -47.86 0.32
C LYS A 146 1.48 -47.82 1.71
N LYS A 147 2.11 -47.04 2.60
CA LYS A 147 1.64 -46.84 3.97
C LYS A 147 0.48 -45.84 4.02
N ASP A 148 -0.74 -46.31 3.81
CA ASP A 148 -1.98 -45.49 3.91
C ASP A 148 -2.49 -45.44 5.35
N SER A 149 -2.38 -44.28 6.00
CA SER A 149 -2.77 -44.07 7.40
C SER A 149 -4.24 -44.42 7.67
N ILE A 150 -5.14 -44.23 6.70
CA ILE A 150 -6.57 -44.51 6.88
C ILE A 150 -6.82 -46.01 6.94
N LEU A 151 -6.11 -46.81 6.14
CA LEU A 151 -6.25 -48.27 6.16
C LEU A 151 -5.71 -48.87 7.45
N TYR A 152 -4.56 -48.39 7.93
CA TYR A 152 -4.02 -48.81 9.22
C TYR A 152 -4.92 -48.42 10.39
N TYR A 153 -5.50 -47.22 10.37
CA TYR A 153 -6.50 -46.83 11.35
C TYR A 153 -7.71 -47.78 11.34
N LYS A 154 -8.28 -48.06 10.17
CA LYS A 154 -9.44 -48.95 10.04
C LYS A 154 -9.12 -50.37 10.51
N LEU A 155 -7.92 -50.86 10.22
CA LEU A 155 -7.44 -52.15 10.71
C LEU A 155 -7.33 -52.17 12.23
N GLY A 156 -6.68 -51.16 12.82
CA GLY A 156 -6.57 -51.02 14.27
C GLY A 156 -7.94 -50.95 14.95
N TYR A 157 -8.88 -50.19 14.36
CA TYR A 157 -10.25 -50.09 14.84
C TYR A 157 -11.00 -51.41 14.80
N CYS A 158 -10.78 -52.23 13.76
CA CYS A 158 -11.37 -53.56 13.69
C CYS A 158 -10.85 -54.50 14.79
N TYR A 159 -9.56 -54.41 15.14
CA TYR A 159 -8.98 -55.19 16.25
C TYR A 159 -9.44 -54.73 17.64
N GLU A 160 -9.68 -53.43 17.82
CA GLU A 160 -10.20 -52.87 19.07
C GLU A 160 -11.70 -53.17 19.28
N SER A 161 -12.47 -53.28 18.19
CA SER A 161 -13.93 -53.37 18.24
C SER A 161 -14.47 -54.75 18.66
N LYS A 162 -15.47 -54.75 19.54
CA LYS A 162 -16.22 -55.94 19.98
C LYS A 162 -17.29 -56.33 18.94
N GLY A 163 -16.88 -56.99 17.87
CA GLY A 163 -17.77 -57.46 16.79
C GLY A 163 -18.31 -58.87 16.97
N HIS A 164 -19.12 -59.33 16.02
CA HIS A 164 -19.52 -60.75 15.93
C HIS A 164 -18.29 -61.62 15.57
N GLY A 165 -17.93 -62.57 16.43
CA GLY A 165 -17.01 -63.67 16.07
C GLY A 165 -15.56 -63.61 16.58
N GLY A 166 -15.22 -62.78 17.58
CA GLY A 166 -13.88 -62.84 18.22
C GLY A 166 -13.65 -61.86 19.36
N LYS A 167 -12.63 -62.08 20.19
CA LYS A 167 -12.22 -61.17 21.28
C LYS A 167 -11.37 -60.02 20.72
N PRO A 168 -11.53 -58.77 21.20
CA PRO A 168 -10.66 -57.66 20.81
C PRO A 168 -9.17 -57.97 21.07
N ASN A 169 -8.29 -57.50 20.18
CA ASN A 169 -6.85 -57.59 20.33
C ASN A 169 -6.28 -56.17 20.48
N ILE A 170 -6.10 -55.74 21.73
CA ILE A 170 -5.68 -54.38 22.07
C ILE A 170 -4.23 -54.10 21.64
N GLU A 171 -3.35 -55.09 21.74
CA GLU A 171 -1.94 -54.94 21.34
C GLU A 171 -1.80 -54.69 19.83
N LEU A 172 -2.51 -55.48 19.01
CA LEU A 172 -2.53 -55.27 17.56
C LEU A 172 -3.21 -53.95 17.19
N ALA A 173 -4.30 -53.59 17.86
CA ALA A 173 -4.96 -52.30 17.65
C ALA A 173 -3.99 -51.13 17.87
N GLN A 174 -3.27 -51.13 19.01
CA GLN A 174 -2.31 -50.08 19.34
C GLN A 174 -1.13 -50.04 18.35
N LYS A 175 -0.62 -51.20 17.93
CA LYS A 175 0.44 -51.29 16.90
C LYS A 175 0.00 -50.60 15.60
N TYR A 176 -1.19 -50.92 15.09
CA TYR A 176 -1.68 -50.34 13.84
C TYR A 176 -2.10 -48.88 13.98
N TYR A 177 -2.59 -48.45 15.14
CA TYR A 177 -2.81 -47.04 15.45
C TYR A 177 -1.51 -46.22 15.45
N ASN A 178 -0.42 -46.75 16.02
CA ASN A 178 0.87 -46.07 15.97
C ASN A 178 1.37 -45.91 14.53
N ILE A 179 1.24 -46.97 13.71
CA ILE A 179 1.57 -46.90 12.27
C ILE A 179 0.68 -45.87 11.56
N ALA A 180 -0.60 -45.80 11.87
CA ALA A 180 -1.51 -44.81 11.30
C ALA A 180 -1.10 -43.38 11.65
N ILE A 181 -0.70 -43.13 12.91
CA ILE A 181 -0.22 -41.84 13.40
C ILE A 181 1.08 -41.43 12.69
N GLU A 182 2.05 -42.35 12.60
CA GLU A 182 3.36 -42.07 12.00
C GLU A 182 3.26 -41.69 10.52
N ASN A 183 2.31 -42.29 9.80
CA ASN A 183 2.10 -42.12 8.36
C ASN A 183 0.97 -41.14 8.02
N ASP A 184 0.40 -40.42 9.01
CA ASP A 184 -0.61 -39.41 8.76
C ASP A 184 0.00 -38.09 8.27
N ASN A 185 -0.47 -37.63 7.12
CA ASN A 185 -0.14 -36.34 6.54
C ASN A 185 -1.36 -35.41 6.42
N LYS A 186 -2.53 -35.81 6.94
CA LYS A 186 -3.81 -35.15 6.66
C LYS A 186 -4.53 -34.64 7.91
N PHE A 187 -4.41 -35.33 9.03
CA PHE A 187 -5.20 -35.05 10.23
C PHE A 187 -4.36 -34.57 11.41
N ASP A 188 -3.06 -34.36 11.22
CA ASP A 188 -2.08 -34.02 12.26
C ASP A 188 -2.12 -35.02 13.43
N ALA A 189 -2.28 -36.31 13.13
CA ALA A 189 -2.40 -37.35 14.14
C ALA A 189 -1.18 -37.45 15.06
N LYS A 190 0.00 -36.99 14.62
CA LYS A 190 1.19 -36.85 15.48
C LYS A 190 0.95 -35.86 16.64
N LYS A 191 0.15 -34.83 16.42
CA LYS A 191 -0.17 -33.79 17.41
C LYS A 191 -1.35 -34.17 18.32
N PHE A 192 -2.26 -34.99 17.81
CA PHE A 192 -3.56 -35.21 18.43
C PHE A 192 -3.84 -36.68 18.79
N GLY A 193 -2.92 -37.59 18.48
CA GLY A 193 -3.09 -39.03 18.62
C GLY A 193 -4.14 -39.60 17.67
N ILE A 194 -4.60 -40.81 17.97
CA ILE A 194 -5.56 -41.54 17.12
C ILE A 194 -6.97 -40.92 17.13
N GLY A 195 -7.29 -40.09 18.12
CA GLY A 195 -8.60 -39.47 18.30
C GLY A 195 -9.10 -38.67 17.08
N VAL A 196 -8.19 -38.11 16.27
CA VAL A 196 -8.57 -37.40 15.04
C VAL A 196 -9.23 -38.29 14.01
N PHE A 197 -8.84 -39.56 13.93
CA PHE A 197 -9.47 -40.49 13.01
C PHE A 197 -10.88 -40.87 13.48
N HIS A 198 -11.06 -41.12 14.78
CA HIS A 198 -12.38 -41.34 15.38
C HIS A 198 -13.31 -40.13 15.17
N GLU A 199 -12.79 -38.90 15.37
CA GLU A 199 -13.51 -37.65 15.09
C GLU A 199 -14.01 -37.60 13.64
N LYS A 200 -13.18 -37.97 12.66
CA LYS A 200 -13.57 -37.97 11.24
C LYS A 200 -14.64 -39.01 10.90
N GLN A 201 -14.73 -40.09 11.66
CA GLN A 201 -15.81 -41.09 11.52
C GLN A 201 -17.09 -40.69 12.29
N GLY A 202 -17.05 -39.63 13.08
CA GLY A 202 -18.18 -39.23 13.95
C GLY A 202 -18.31 -40.06 15.22
N LEU A 203 -17.28 -40.83 15.58
CA LEU A 203 -17.18 -41.67 16.77
C LEU A 203 -16.71 -40.80 17.95
N TRP A 204 -17.61 -39.97 18.49
CA TRP A 204 -17.25 -38.92 19.45
C TRP A 204 -16.81 -39.44 20.82
N GLU A 205 -17.31 -40.59 21.26
CA GLU A 205 -16.96 -41.18 22.56
C GLU A 205 -15.54 -41.75 22.52
N GLU A 206 -15.23 -42.50 21.46
CA GLU A 206 -13.93 -43.08 21.16
C GLU A 206 -12.89 -41.98 20.91
N ALA A 207 -13.27 -40.94 20.15
CA ALA A 207 -12.43 -39.77 19.94
C ALA A 207 -12.09 -39.08 21.26
N ASN A 208 -13.08 -38.85 22.14
CA ASN A 208 -12.87 -38.19 23.42
C ASN A 208 -11.94 -39.02 24.33
N LYS A 209 -12.17 -40.33 24.45
CA LYS A 209 -11.31 -41.25 25.20
C LYS A 209 -9.87 -41.23 24.68
N ALA A 210 -9.70 -41.30 23.36
CA ALA A 210 -8.39 -41.25 22.73
C ALA A 210 -7.67 -39.91 22.95
N TYR A 211 -8.39 -38.78 22.87
CA TYR A 211 -7.81 -37.46 23.13
C TYR A 211 -7.40 -37.27 24.60
N LEU A 212 -8.22 -37.73 25.56
CA LEU A 212 -7.89 -37.68 26.97
C LEU A 212 -6.67 -38.54 27.30
N LYS A 213 -6.64 -39.79 26.82
CA LYS A 213 -5.49 -40.69 26.97
C LYS A 213 -4.23 -40.05 26.39
N HIS A 214 -4.31 -39.48 25.18
CA HIS A 214 -3.17 -38.80 24.56
C HIS A 214 -2.70 -37.58 25.36
N TYR A 215 -3.63 -36.81 25.94
CA TYR A 215 -3.31 -35.67 26.80
C TYR A 215 -2.61 -36.11 28.09
N GLU A 216 -3.04 -37.22 28.70
CA GLU A 216 -2.40 -37.80 29.89
C GLU A 216 -1.00 -38.37 29.60
N GLU A 217 -0.85 -39.10 28.50
CA GLU A 217 0.42 -39.75 28.10
C GLU A 217 1.49 -38.73 27.71
N THR A 218 1.13 -37.71 26.94
CA THR A 218 2.10 -36.71 26.46
C THR A 218 2.53 -35.71 27.52
N LYS A 219 1.76 -35.58 28.62
CA LYS A 219 1.91 -34.54 29.65
C LYS A 219 2.12 -33.13 29.06
N ASN A 220 1.66 -32.89 27.83
CA ASN A 220 1.91 -31.67 27.10
C ASN A 220 0.87 -30.62 27.48
N LEU A 221 1.09 -30.00 28.65
CA LEU A 221 0.19 -29.04 29.29
C LEU A 221 -0.03 -27.74 28.49
N ASP A 222 0.75 -27.50 27.42
CA ASP A 222 0.64 -26.30 26.59
C ASP A 222 -0.06 -26.55 25.23
N ASN A 223 -0.64 -27.73 24.98
CA ASN A 223 -1.36 -28.03 23.71
C ASN A 223 -2.84 -27.60 23.76
N ASP A 224 -3.08 -26.31 23.56
CA ASP A 224 -4.43 -25.71 23.50
C ASP A 224 -5.32 -26.27 22.38
N ASP A 225 -4.74 -26.69 21.25
CA ASP A 225 -5.48 -27.34 20.16
C ASP A 225 -6.08 -28.68 20.58
N LEU A 226 -5.33 -29.50 21.32
CA LEU A 226 -5.80 -30.79 21.84
C LEU A 226 -6.90 -30.58 22.90
N LEU A 227 -6.71 -29.63 23.82
CA LEU A 227 -7.74 -29.29 24.82
C LEU A 227 -9.03 -28.79 24.18
N TYR A 228 -8.93 -28.02 23.10
CA TYR A 228 -10.10 -27.62 22.30
C TYR A 228 -10.81 -28.84 21.69
N LYS A 229 -10.07 -29.83 21.16
CA LYS A 229 -10.65 -31.06 20.61
C LYS A 229 -11.35 -31.90 21.68
N ILE A 230 -10.75 -32.00 22.87
CA ILE A 230 -11.37 -32.64 24.05
C ILE A 230 -12.68 -31.92 24.41
N ALA A 231 -12.65 -30.60 24.55
CA ALA A 231 -13.84 -29.81 24.86
C ALA A 231 -14.94 -29.97 23.78
N PHE A 232 -14.57 -29.92 22.51
CA PHE A 232 -15.49 -30.07 21.39
C PHE A 232 -16.12 -31.45 21.33
N SER A 233 -15.36 -32.51 21.62
CA SER A 233 -15.92 -33.87 21.69
C SER A 233 -16.92 -34.03 22.85
N PHE A 234 -16.64 -33.46 24.03
CA PHE A 234 -17.63 -33.38 25.11
C PHE A 234 -18.88 -32.61 24.69
N GLU A 235 -18.73 -31.50 23.97
CA GLU A 235 -19.87 -30.74 23.42
C GLU A 235 -20.71 -31.61 22.47
N LYS A 236 -20.09 -32.44 21.63
CA LYS A 236 -20.79 -33.38 20.73
C LYS A 236 -21.48 -34.53 21.45
N LEU A 237 -20.99 -34.89 22.63
CA LEU A 237 -21.61 -35.84 23.54
C LEU A 237 -22.67 -35.19 24.46
N TYR A 238 -23.01 -33.91 24.23
CA TYR A 238 -23.94 -33.12 25.05
C TYR A 238 -23.53 -33.02 26.53
N ASN A 239 -22.25 -33.23 26.82
CA ASN A 239 -21.69 -33.11 28.16
C ASN A 239 -21.16 -31.68 28.38
N TRP A 240 -22.07 -30.79 28.72
CA TRP A 240 -21.79 -29.34 28.82
C TRP A 240 -20.82 -28.99 29.94
N ASP A 241 -20.83 -29.72 31.06
CA ASP A 241 -19.98 -29.44 32.21
C ASP A 241 -18.50 -29.67 31.89
N TYR A 242 -18.16 -30.82 31.32
CA TYR A 242 -16.79 -31.09 30.90
C TYR A 242 -16.39 -30.25 29.68
N ALA A 243 -17.31 -29.96 28.75
CA ALA A 243 -17.03 -29.05 27.64
C ALA A 243 -16.62 -27.66 28.14
N GLU A 244 -17.34 -27.10 29.13
CA GLU A 244 -16.99 -25.81 29.76
C GLU A 244 -15.59 -25.84 30.37
N VAL A 245 -15.27 -26.86 31.16
CA VAL A 245 -13.96 -27.01 31.84
C VAL A 245 -12.82 -27.05 30.82
N TYR A 246 -12.91 -27.89 29.80
CA TYR A 246 -11.82 -28.03 28.83
C TYR A 246 -11.71 -26.82 27.89
N TYR A 247 -12.81 -26.13 27.57
CA TYR A 247 -12.72 -24.85 26.85
C TYR A 247 -12.04 -23.77 27.68
N LYS A 248 -12.32 -23.69 28.99
CA LYS A 248 -11.62 -22.76 29.91
C LYS A 248 -10.12 -23.09 29.98
N LYS A 249 -9.75 -24.36 30.16
CA LYS A 249 -8.34 -24.82 30.12
C LYS A 249 -7.62 -24.44 28.80
N ALA A 250 -8.30 -24.60 27.65
CA ALA A 250 -7.73 -24.19 26.38
C ALA A 250 -7.47 -22.67 26.30
N LEU A 251 -8.38 -21.87 26.85
CA LEU A 251 -8.24 -20.41 26.91
C LEU A 251 -7.21 -19.93 27.94
N ASP A 252 -6.97 -20.68 29.01
CA ASP A 252 -5.91 -20.39 29.99
C ASP A 252 -4.51 -20.50 29.37
N ILE A 253 -4.36 -21.30 28.30
CA ILE A 253 -3.10 -21.44 27.53
C ILE A 253 -3.05 -20.47 26.35
N ASN A 254 -4.19 -20.22 25.71
CA ASN A 254 -4.27 -19.35 24.55
C ASN A 254 -5.61 -18.62 24.51
N TYR A 255 -5.61 -17.43 25.11
CA TYR A 255 -6.77 -16.56 25.20
C TYR A 255 -7.07 -15.86 23.86
N GLN A 256 -6.20 -15.99 22.86
CA GLN A 256 -6.34 -15.32 21.56
C GLN A 256 -7.24 -16.09 20.58
N ARG A 257 -7.97 -17.12 21.03
CA ARG A 257 -8.74 -18.02 20.15
C ARG A 257 -10.20 -17.59 20.02
N PRO A 258 -10.57 -16.85 18.97
CA PRO A 258 -11.95 -16.37 18.80
C PRO A 258 -12.94 -17.54 18.76
N TYR A 259 -12.65 -18.59 17.99
CA TYR A 259 -13.58 -19.71 17.85
C TYR A 259 -13.77 -20.50 19.16
N THR A 260 -12.76 -20.60 20.01
CA THR A 260 -12.89 -21.23 21.34
C THR A 260 -13.82 -20.42 22.24
N HIS A 261 -13.70 -19.09 22.26
CA HIS A 261 -14.65 -18.21 22.95
C HIS A 261 -16.08 -18.39 22.43
N TYR A 262 -16.26 -18.46 21.11
CA TYR A 262 -17.58 -18.72 20.52
C TYR A 262 -18.18 -20.03 21.02
N ARG A 263 -17.43 -21.14 20.98
CA ARG A 263 -17.94 -22.44 21.43
C ARG A 263 -18.24 -22.45 22.93
N LEU A 264 -17.38 -21.86 23.74
CA LEU A 264 -17.63 -21.71 25.17
C LEU A 264 -18.90 -20.88 25.44
N ALA A 265 -19.10 -19.77 24.73
CA ALA A 265 -20.32 -18.97 24.84
C ALA A 265 -21.58 -19.78 24.49
N LEU A 266 -21.53 -20.63 23.46
CA LEU A 266 -22.63 -21.55 23.13
C LEU A 266 -22.93 -22.53 24.25
N VAL A 267 -21.90 -23.15 24.83
CA VAL A 267 -22.05 -24.10 25.94
C VAL A 267 -22.68 -23.40 27.14
N LEU A 268 -22.23 -22.19 27.46
CA LEU A 268 -22.77 -21.38 28.56
C LEU A 268 -24.22 -20.96 28.31
N GLU A 269 -24.58 -20.58 27.08
CA GLU A 269 -25.99 -20.36 26.69
C GLU A 269 -26.85 -21.60 26.93
N LYS A 270 -26.36 -22.79 26.55
CA LYS A 270 -27.07 -24.07 26.77
C LYS A 270 -27.23 -24.42 28.25
N LYS A 271 -26.31 -23.97 29.08
CA LYS A 271 -26.36 -24.08 30.54
C LYS A 271 -27.17 -22.98 31.22
N GLY A 272 -27.73 -22.02 30.47
CA GLY A 272 -28.47 -20.88 31.03
C GLY A 272 -27.59 -19.78 31.67
N LYS A 273 -26.26 -19.87 31.54
CA LYS A 273 -25.30 -18.88 32.06
C LYS A 273 -25.10 -17.72 31.08
N ILE A 274 -26.17 -16.93 30.87
CA ILE A 274 -26.24 -15.95 29.77
C ILE A 274 -25.25 -14.78 29.94
N ASP A 275 -24.99 -14.30 31.16
CA ASP A 275 -24.00 -13.23 31.38
C ASP A 275 -22.57 -13.69 31.04
N GLU A 276 -22.16 -14.90 31.45
CA GLU A 276 -20.86 -15.48 31.06
C GLU A 276 -20.78 -15.69 29.53
N ALA A 277 -21.88 -16.09 28.88
CA ALA A 277 -21.93 -16.21 27.44
C ALA A 277 -21.74 -14.85 26.74
N CYS A 278 -22.41 -13.79 27.21
CA CYS A 278 -22.20 -12.43 26.70
C CYS A 278 -20.74 -12.00 26.79
N TYR A 279 -20.09 -12.24 27.93
CA TYR A 279 -18.68 -11.94 28.12
C TYR A 279 -17.82 -12.62 27.05
N HIS A 280 -17.98 -13.92 26.82
CA HIS A 280 -17.19 -14.62 25.81
C HIS A 280 -17.53 -14.23 24.36
N TYR A 281 -18.77 -13.83 24.06
CA TYR A 281 -19.09 -13.23 22.76
C TYR A 281 -18.38 -11.90 22.53
N ILE A 282 -18.24 -11.07 23.56
CA ILE A 282 -17.47 -9.82 23.49
C ILE A 282 -15.99 -10.14 23.26
N GLU A 283 -15.42 -11.08 24.01
CA GLU A 283 -14.01 -11.47 23.87
C GLU A 283 -13.69 -12.10 22.50
N LEU A 284 -14.66 -12.82 21.90
CA LEU A 284 -14.63 -13.28 20.51
C LEU A 284 -14.55 -12.11 19.53
N ILE A 285 -15.47 -11.13 19.63
CA ILE A 285 -15.55 -10.00 18.70
C ILE A 285 -14.27 -9.16 18.75
N LYS A 286 -13.68 -9.01 19.94
CA LYS A 286 -12.42 -8.30 20.16
C LYS A 286 -11.19 -8.96 19.54
N ARG A 287 -11.27 -10.24 19.10
CA ARG A 287 -10.10 -11.06 18.69
C ARG A 287 -10.21 -11.68 17.31
N ASP A 288 -11.38 -11.67 16.69
CA ASP A 288 -11.50 -12.21 15.35
C ASP A 288 -11.10 -11.20 14.28
N ASN A 289 -10.22 -11.64 13.37
CA ASN A 289 -9.72 -10.81 12.27
C ASN A 289 -10.81 -10.46 11.24
N THR A 290 -11.96 -11.13 11.25
CA THR A 290 -13.04 -10.90 10.29
C THR A 290 -14.30 -10.38 10.98
N HIS A 291 -14.88 -9.33 10.41
CA HIS A 291 -16.15 -8.82 10.90
C HIS A 291 -17.28 -9.75 10.44
N LYS A 292 -17.86 -10.51 11.39
CA LYS A 292 -18.99 -11.41 11.13
C LYS A 292 -20.24 -10.95 11.87
N SER A 293 -21.20 -10.37 11.14
CA SER A 293 -22.46 -9.87 11.71
C SER A 293 -23.23 -10.94 12.50
N TYR A 294 -23.09 -12.23 12.15
CA TYR A 294 -23.68 -13.33 12.91
C TYR A 294 -23.28 -13.35 14.40
N TRP A 295 -22.02 -13.03 14.73
CA TRP A 295 -21.60 -13.04 16.13
C TRP A 295 -22.13 -11.84 16.93
N TYR A 296 -22.25 -10.68 16.28
CA TYR A 296 -22.93 -9.52 16.85
C TYR A 296 -24.40 -9.83 17.10
N PHE A 297 -25.07 -10.52 16.17
CA PHE A 297 -26.44 -11.02 16.35
C PHE A 297 -26.55 -11.99 17.54
N ARG A 298 -25.62 -12.93 17.72
CA ARG A 298 -25.62 -13.85 18.87
C ARG A 298 -25.43 -13.13 20.21
N LEU A 299 -24.51 -12.17 20.27
CA LEU A 299 -24.33 -11.30 21.44
C LEU A 299 -25.60 -10.50 21.73
N SER A 300 -26.17 -9.87 20.70
CA SER A 300 -27.41 -9.10 20.76
C SER A 300 -28.58 -9.94 21.29
N LYS A 301 -28.71 -11.20 20.86
CA LYS A 301 -29.71 -12.14 21.38
C LYS A 301 -29.52 -12.39 22.88
N CYS A 302 -28.28 -12.63 23.33
CA CYS A 302 -27.99 -12.86 24.75
C CYS A 302 -28.25 -11.60 25.59
N LEU A 303 -27.89 -10.41 25.09
CA LEU A 303 -28.19 -9.14 25.74
C LEU A 303 -29.70 -8.90 25.86
N ASN A 304 -30.48 -9.24 24.83
CA ASN A 304 -31.94 -9.12 24.87
C ASN A 304 -32.57 -10.07 25.90
N SER A 305 -32.08 -11.31 26.03
CA SER A 305 -32.54 -12.22 27.09
C SER A 305 -32.20 -11.73 28.50
N LEU A 306 -31.23 -10.83 28.64
CA LEU A 306 -30.87 -10.18 29.91
C LEU A 306 -31.58 -8.83 30.11
N GLY A 307 -32.50 -8.43 29.21
CA GLY A 307 -33.17 -7.13 29.26
C GLY A 307 -32.27 -5.93 28.91
N LYS A 308 -31.06 -6.15 28.38
CA LYS A 308 -30.07 -5.11 28.06
C LYS A 308 -30.29 -4.55 26.63
N TYR A 309 -31.49 -4.03 26.36
CA TYR A 309 -31.93 -3.65 25.00
C TYR A 309 -31.09 -2.56 24.34
N GLU A 310 -30.69 -1.53 25.07
CA GLU A 310 -29.86 -0.44 24.53
C GLU A 310 -28.48 -0.92 24.08
N LYS A 311 -27.84 -1.77 24.91
CA LYS A 311 -26.56 -2.40 24.56
C LYS A 311 -26.72 -3.30 23.34
N SER A 312 -27.82 -4.04 23.26
CA SER A 312 -28.13 -4.88 22.10
C SER A 312 -28.29 -4.06 20.82
N ALA A 313 -29.05 -2.95 20.87
CA ALA A 313 -29.22 -2.05 19.73
C ALA A 313 -27.87 -1.47 19.25
N LYS A 314 -27.01 -1.04 20.19
CA LYS A 314 -25.66 -0.56 19.87
C LYS A 314 -24.81 -1.62 19.16
N ILE A 315 -24.79 -2.85 19.67
CA ILE A 315 -24.05 -3.98 19.05
C ILE A 315 -24.58 -4.31 17.66
N LEU A 316 -25.90 -4.25 17.46
CA LEU A 316 -26.50 -4.44 16.13
C LEU A 316 -26.09 -3.32 15.17
N ASN A 317 -26.04 -2.07 15.62
CA ASN A 317 -25.56 -0.95 14.80
C ASN A 317 -24.09 -1.12 14.40
N GLU A 318 -23.23 -1.54 15.35
CA GLU A 318 -21.81 -1.85 15.08
C GLU A 318 -21.62 -3.02 14.09
N SER A 319 -22.65 -3.85 13.88
CA SER A 319 -22.65 -4.94 12.89
C SER A 319 -22.93 -4.48 11.45
N GLN A 320 -23.39 -3.22 11.28
CA GLN A 320 -23.82 -2.67 9.99
C GLN A 320 -22.69 -2.03 9.16
N VAL A 321 -21.49 -1.84 9.74
CA VAL A 321 -20.35 -1.12 9.12
C VAL A 321 -19.91 -1.71 7.76
N ILE A 322 -20.29 -2.96 7.43
CA ILE A 322 -20.40 -3.41 6.04
C ILE A 322 -21.57 -4.37 5.92
N GLN A 323 -22.68 -3.95 5.34
CA GLN A 323 -23.52 -4.93 4.65
C GLN A 323 -22.72 -5.42 3.43
N ASN A 324 -22.39 -6.71 3.36
CA ASN A 324 -21.71 -7.35 2.21
C ASN A 324 -22.53 -7.29 0.90
N LYS A 325 -23.65 -6.57 0.89
CA LYS A 325 -24.51 -6.35 -0.26
C LYS A 325 -25.29 -5.06 -0.04
N PRO A 326 -24.75 -3.92 -0.47
CA PRO A 326 -25.47 -2.67 -0.39
C PRO A 326 -26.72 -2.82 -1.26
N TYR A 327 -27.89 -2.50 -0.70
CA TYR A 327 -29.14 -2.60 -1.43
C TYR A 327 -29.06 -1.77 -2.72
N GLY A 328 -29.34 -2.38 -3.87
CA GLY A 328 -29.29 -1.71 -5.19
C GLY A 328 -27.93 -1.68 -5.88
N LEU A 329 -26.83 -2.15 -5.26
CA LEU A 329 -25.50 -2.18 -5.88
C LEU A 329 -25.10 -3.57 -6.40
N SER A 330 -24.28 -3.58 -7.46
CA SER A 330 -23.73 -4.82 -8.04
C SER A 330 -22.86 -5.58 -7.04
N GLU A 331 -22.96 -6.92 -7.05
CA GLU A 331 -22.12 -7.82 -6.23
C GLU A 331 -20.62 -7.66 -6.50
N ASP A 332 -20.26 -6.97 -7.59
CA ASP A 332 -18.89 -6.90 -8.09
C ASP A 332 -18.10 -5.69 -7.53
N ILE A 333 -18.77 -4.69 -6.96
CA ILE A 333 -18.12 -3.40 -6.60
C ILE A 333 -17.04 -3.57 -5.52
N LEU A 334 -17.27 -4.43 -4.52
CA LEU A 334 -16.31 -4.70 -3.44
C LEU A 334 -15.51 -6.00 -3.65
N LYS A 335 -15.44 -6.51 -4.89
CA LYS A 335 -14.55 -7.64 -5.23
C LYS A 335 -13.08 -7.29 -5.08
N ASP A 336 -12.70 -6.04 -5.36
CA ASP A 336 -11.35 -5.57 -5.08
C ASP A 336 -11.14 -5.44 -3.57
N LYS A 337 -10.25 -6.29 -3.05
CA LYS A 337 -9.88 -6.32 -1.63
C LYS A 337 -9.28 -5.00 -1.15
N ASN A 338 -8.54 -4.28 -1.99
CA ASN A 338 -7.93 -3.01 -1.61
C ASN A 338 -8.98 -1.91 -1.51
N LEU A 339 -9.90 -1.83 -2.48
CA LEU A 339 -11.04 -0.92 -2.39
C LEU A 339 -11.90 -1.23 -1.17
N ARG A 340 -12.29 -2.50 -0.96
CA ARG A 340 -13.05 -2.94 0.22
C ARG A 340 -12.38 -2.52 1.54
N ARG A 341 -11.06 -2.68 1.63
CA ARG A 341 -10.29 -2.29 2.81
C ARG A 341 -10.37 -0.79 3.08
N LYS A 342 -10.17 0.05 2.05
CA LYS A 342 -10.22 1.51 2.16
C LYS A 342 -11.61 2.01 2.52
N VAL A 343 -12.64 1.46 1.86
CA VAL A 343 -14.04 1.78 2.18
C VAL A 343 -14.32 1.42 3.63
N PHE A 344 -14.01 0.20 4.07
CA PHE A 344 -14.25 -0.20 5.45
C PHE A 344 -13.48 0.62 6.49
N TYR A 345 -12.22 0.97 6.20
CA TYR A 345 -11.47 1.86 7.06
C TYR A 345 -12.13 3.25 7.16
N THR A 346 -12.59 3.80 6.03
CA THR A 346 -13.25 5.10 5.99
C THR A 346 -14.57 5.05 6.78
N GLU A 347 -15.36 3.98 6.64
CA GLU A 347 -16.56 3.76 7.47
C GLU A 347 -16.23 3.67 8.96
N CYS A 348 -15.13 3.00 9.33
CA CYS A 348 -14.68 2.95 10.72
C CYS A 348 -14.21 4.31 11.22
N TYR A 349 -13.49 5.07 10.40
CA TYR A 349 -12.98 6.40 10.73
C TYR A 349 -14.11 7.39 11.00
N GLU A 350 -15.16 7.39 10.18
CA GLU A 350 -16.33 8.27 10.36
C GLU A 350 -17.16 7.86 11.57
N ASN A 351 -17.47 6.56 11.71
CA ASN A 351 -18.52 6.12 12.64
C ASN A 351 -18.02 5.65 14.02
N LEU A 352 -16.76 5.21 14.15
CA LEU A 352 -16.26 4.72 15.45
C LEU A 352 -15.73 5.87 16.32
N LYS A 353 -16.07 5.81 17.61
CA LYS A 353 -15.50 6.69 18.63
C LYS A 353 -14.12 6.20 19.04
N ILE A 354 -13.28 7.12 19.52
CA ILE A 354 -12.00 6.78 20.13
C ILE A 354 -12.25 6.02 21.43
N ILE A 355 -11.41 5.01 21.69
CA ILE A 355 -11.40 4.19 22.90
C ILE A 355 -10.16 4.58 23.72
N ASP A 356 -10.39 5.22 24.87
CA ASP A 356 -9.34 5.89 25.63
C ASP A 356 -8.24 4.95 26.15
N ASN A 357 -8.59 3.75 26.60
CA ASN A 357 -7.67 2.81 27.24
C ASN A 357 -7.12 1.75 26.27
N VAL A 358 -7.05 2.04 24.97
CA VAL A 358 -6.52 1.12 23.95
C VAL A 358 -5.24 1.65 23.34
N ILE A 359 -4.22 0.79 23.31
CA ILE A 359 -2.93 1.06 22.68
C ILE A 359 -2.69 0.05 21.54
N LEU A 360 -2.54 0.54 20.32
CA LEU A 360 -2.22 -0.26 19.14
C LEU A 360 -0.72 -0.21 18.86
N TYR A 361 -0.09 -1.38 18.77
CA TYR A 361 1.33 -1.55 18.47
C TYR A 361 1.52 -2.24 17.11
N GLU A 362 2.36 -1.66 16.25
CA GLU A 362 2.76 -2.26 14.97
C GLU A 362 4.27 -2.07 14.75
N SER A 363 5.01 -3.16 14.59
CA SER A 363 6.43 -3.14 14.21
C SER A 363 6.65 -3.82 12.86
N PHE A 364 7.40 -3.15 11.98
CA PHE A 364 7.78 -3.65 10.65
C PHE A 364 6.60 -4.24 9.86
N HIS A 365 5.49 -3.50 9.81
CA HIS A 365 4.26 -3.92 9.15
C HIS A 365 3.66 -5.23 9.70
N GLY A 366 3.78 -5.43 11.01
CA GLY A 366 3.25 -6.57 11.74
C GLY A 366 4.03 -7.85 11.53
N LYS A 367 5.32 -7.79 11.18
CA LYS A 367 6.13 -8.99 10.94
C LYS A 367 6.33 -9.83 12.23
N THR A 368 6.74 -9.17 13.31
CA THR A 368 6.98 -9.75 14.65
C THR A 368 6.70 -8.70 15.72
N MET A 369 6.55 -9.12 16.98
CA MET A 369 6.55 -8.20 18.14
C MET A 369 8.00 -7.85 18.49
N SER A 370 8.49 -6.70 18.02
CA SER A 370 9.93 -6.36 18.08
C SER A 370 10.20 -4.86 18.21
N CYS A 371 11.47 -4.50 18.38
CA CYS A 371 12.00 -3.12 18.31
C CYS A 371 11.40 -2.19 19.40
N ASN A 372 11.47 -0.88 19.18
CA ASN A 372 11.02 0.14 20.13
C ASN A 372 9.57 -0.08 20.62
N PRO A 373 8.58 -0.41 19.76
CA PRO A 373 7.22 -0.69 20.23
C PRO A 373 7.15 -1.86 21.23
N TYR A 374 7.99 -2.89 21.07
CA TYR A 374 8.04 -4.04 21.97
C TYR A 374 8.60 -3.68 23.34
N ALA A 375 9.70 -2.91 23.39
CA ALA A 375 10.27 -2.45 24.65
C ALA A 375 9.30 -1.53 25.41
N ILE A 376 8.65 -0.59 24.72
CA ILE A 376 7.60 0.25 25.31
C ILE A 376 6.46 -0.62 25.86
N PHE A 377 5.98 -1.60 25.10
CA PHE A 377 4.94 -2.52 25.55
C PHE A 377 5.34 -3.28 26.83
N LEU A 378 6.55 -3.86 26.86
CA LEU A 378 7.06 -4.54 28.05
C LEU A 378 7.17 -3.62 29.26
N TYR A 379 7.62 -2.39 29.04
CA TYR A 379 7.70 -1.38 30.09
C TYR A 379 6.31 -1.06 30.65
N LEU A 380 5.34 -0.76 29.78
CA LEU A 380 3.96 -0.42 30.16
C LEU A 380 3.25 -1.55 30.90
N LEU A 381 3.49 -2.82 30.54
CA LEU A 381 2.92 -3.97 31.26
C LEU A 381 3.36 -4.06 32.73
N LYS A 382 4.49 -3.44 33.09
CA LYS A 382 5.00 -3.41 34.47
C LYS A 382 4.47 -2.22 35.27
N GLN A 383 3.84 -1.24 34.63
CA GLN A 383 3.38 -0.02 35.28
C GLN A 383 1.93 -0.15 35.77
N ASP A 384 1.68 0.29 37.00
CA ASP A 384 0.36 0.15 37.63
C ASP A 384 -0.75 0.93 36.92
N ASN A 385 -0.45 2.13 36.42
CA ASN A 385 -1.39 2.98 35.70
C ASN A 385 -1.83 2.43 34.33
N PHE A 386 -1.16 1.40 33.81
CA PHE A 386 -1.49 0.77 32.52
C PHE A 386 -2.11 -0.63 32.66
N LYS A 387 -2.36 -1.12 33.88
CA LYS A 387 -2.96 -2.46 34.10
C LYS A 387 -4.33 -2.64 33.45
N ASP A 388 -5.15 -1.59 33.42
CA ASP A 388 -6.50 -1.59 32.84
C ASP A 388 -6.54 -1.27 31.34
N TYR A 389 -5.38 -1.06 30.72
CA TYR A 389 -5.27 -0.80 29.29
C TYR A 389 -5.35 -2.10 28.50
N THR A 390 -5.97 -2.01 27.32
CA THR A 390 -5.97 -3.07 26.32
C THR A 390 -4.83 -2.83 25.34
N HIS A 391 -3.90 -3.79 25.27
CA HIS A 391 -2.75 -3.77 24.38
C HIS A 391 -3.04 -4.57 23.12
N VAL A 392 -3.24 -3.89 22.00
CA VAL A 392 -3.54 -4.49 20.71
C VAL A 392 -2.26 -4.59 19.89
N TRP A 393 -1.80 -5.80 19.61
CA TRP A 393 -0.60 -6.06 18.82
C TRP A 393 -0.93 -6.55 17.42
N VAL A 394 -0.34 -5.90 16.41
CA VAL A 394 -0.49 -6.28 15.01
C VAL A 394 0.61 -7.27 14.63
N VAL A 395 0.24 -8.52 14.32
CA VAL A 395 1.15 -9.59 13.92
C VAL A 395 0.56 -10.42 12.78
N ASN A 396 1.31 -10.62 11.70
CA ASN A 396 0.89 -11.33 10.50
C ASN A 396 0.83 -12.85 10.70
N ASN A 397 1.69 -13.37 11.58
CA ASN A 397 1.77 -14.78 11.95
C ASN A 397 1.77 -14.93 13.49
N ILE A 398 0.70 -15.50 14.03
CA ILE A 398 0.52 -15.74 15.47
C ILE A 398 1.57 -16.69 16.07
N ASN A 399 2.26 -17.47 15.24
CA ASN A 399 3.34 -18.35 15.69
C ASN A 399 4.56 -17.55 16.16
N ASN A 400 4.74 -16.31 15.68
CA ASN A 400 5.85 -15.43 16.05
C ASN A 400 5.61 -14.68 17.39
N VAL A 401 4.62 -15.13 18.17
CA VAL A 401 4.25 -14.52 19.45
C VAL A 401 4.62 -15.46 20.59
N LYS A 402 5.36 -14.95 21.57
CA LYS A 402 5.71 -15.69 22.79
C LYS A 402 4.45 -16.17 23.53
N SER A 403 4.45 -17.41 24.01
CA SER A 403 3.30 -18.07 24.65
C SER A 403 2.72 -17.26 25.82
N LYS A 404 3.57 -16.60 26.62
CA LYS A 404 3.13 -15.75 27.74
C LYS A 404 2.12 -14.67 27.33
N PHE A 405 2.29 -14.05 26.16
CA PHE A 405 1.37 -13.00 25.69
C PHE A 405 0.07 -13.57 25.13
N LYS A 406 0.08 -14.81 24.62
CA LYS A 406 -1.13 -15.50 24.17
C LYS A 406 -2.10 -15.77 25.33
N LYS A 407 -1.58 -15.96 26.55
CA LYS A 407 -2.35 -16.22 27.78
C LYS A 407 -3.00 -14.95 28.36
N MET A 408 -2.53 -13.75 28.01
CA MET A 408 -2.97 -12.50 28.64
C MET A 408 -4.30 -12.00 28.08
N LYS A 409 -5.25 -11.67 28.98
CA LYS A 409 -6.60 -11.18 28.62
C LYS A 409 -6.62 -9.73 28.14
N ASN A 410 -5.74 -8.89 28.67
CA ASN A 410 -5.61 -7.50 28.26
C ASN A 410 -4.71 -7.31 27.03
N VAL A 411 -4.13 -8.39 26.49
CA VAL A 411 -3.43 -8.40 25.20
C VAL A 411 -4.36 -8.98 24.13
N ILE A 412 -4.43 -8.30 22.99
CA ILE A 412 -5.21 -8.71 21.82
C ILE A 412 -4.27 -8.78 20.64
N ILE A 413 -4.27 -9.90 19.92
CA ILE A 413 -3.39 -10.08 18.77
C ILE A 413 -4.20 -10.14 17.49
N ILE A 414 -3.89 -9.25 16.55
CA ILE A 414 -4.64 -9.07 15.31
C ILE A 414 -3.72 -9.10 14.10
N LYS A 415 -4.28 -9.43 12.93
CA LYS A 415 -3.55 -9.48 11.67
C LYS A 415 -3.63 -8.15 10.93
N ARG A 416 -2.51 -7.69 10.35
CA ARG A 416 -2.48 -6.46 9.54
C ARG A 416 -3.45 -6.52 8.37
N GLY A 417 -4.17 -5.43 8.12
CA GLY A 417 -5.13 -5.30 7.03
C GLY A 417 -6.40 -6.16 7.15
N SER A 418 -6.61 -6.80 8.31
CA SER A 418 -7.86 -7.47 8.69
C SER A 418 -8.94 -6.45 9.10
N ASP A 419 -10.19 -6.87 9.20
CA ASP A 419 -11.28 -5.94 9.58
C ASP A 419 -11.02 -5.38 11.00
N LEU A 420 -10.57 -6.22 11.92
CA LEU A 420 -10.28 -5.80 13.28
C LEU A 420 -9.08 -4.82 13.37
N TYR A 421 -8.08 -4.99 12.50
CA TYR A 421 -6.99 -4.02 12.34
C TYR A 421 -7.51 -2.64 11.95
N LEU A 422 -8.42 -2.58 10.97
CA LEU A 422 -8.96 -1.31 10.47
C LEU A 422 -9.82 -0.62 11.54
N LYS A 423 -10.60 -1.41 12.30
CA LYS A 423 -11.36 -0.91 13.46
C LYS A 423 -10.44 -0.30 14.51
N TYR A 424 -9.43 -1.02 15.00
CA TYR A 424 -8.52 -0.48 16.03
C TYR A 424 -7.65 0.67 15.51
N LEU A 425 -7.21 0.64 14.25
CA LEU A 425 -6.48 1.76 13.66
C LEU A 425 -7.31 3.06 13.66
N ALA A 426 -8.63 2.95 13.43
CA ALA A 426 -9.55 4.09 13.43
C ALA A 426 -10.00 4.54 14.84
N SER A 427 -9.89 3.70 15.88
CA SER A 427 -10.52 3.92 17.20
C SER A 427 -9.58 3.87 18.40
N ALA A 428 -8.40 3.25 18.32
CA ALA A 428 -7.47 3.24 19.45
C ALA A 428 -6.96 4.66 19.74
N LYS A 429 -6.97 5.09 21.01
CA LYS A 429 -6.43 6.40 21.39
C LYS A 429 -4.94 6.51 21.16
N TYR A 430 -4.18 5.46 21.48
CA TYR A 430 -2.72 5.47 21.37
C TYR A 430 -2.27 4.54 20.25
N LEU A 431 -1.49 5.06 19.32
CA LEU A 431 -0.92 4.34 18.18
C LEU A 431 0.61 4.39 18.29
N ILE A 432 1.27 3.25 18.28
CA ILE A 432 2.74 3.14 18.38
C ILE A 432 3.25 2.33 17.19
N ASN A 433 4.06 2.97 16.33
CA ASN A 433 4.62 2.37 15.13
C ASN A 433 6.12 2.70 15.01
N ASN A 434 6.89 1.86 14.31
CA ASN A 434 8.32 2.09 14.04
C ASN A 434 8.66 2.28 12.55
N VAL A 435 7.64 2.20 11.69
CA VAL A 435 7.69 2.38 10.24
C VAL A 435 6.56 3.30 9.81
N THR A 436 5.57 2.80 9.06
CA THR A 436 4.42 3.57 8.58
C THR A 436 3.12 2.77 8.70
N PHE A 437 2.02 3.49 8.89
CA PHE A 437 0.69 2.98 8.59
C PHE A 437 0.39 3.07 7.09
N PRO A 438 -0.59 2.30 6.58
CA PRO A 438 -0.99 2.31 5.16
C PRO A 438 -1.40 3.69 4.61
N ASP A 439 -1.45 3.80 3.28
CA ASP A 439 -1.79 5.02 2.54
C ASP A 439 -3.18 5.60 2.89
N TYR A 440 -4.14 4.75 3.24
CA TYR A 440 -5.48 5.16 3.65
C TYR A 440 -5.59 5.63 5.10
N PHE A 441 -4.57 5.49 5.94
CA PHE A 441 -4.63 5.89 7.36
C PHE A 441 -4.93 7.38 7.53
N ILE A 442 -5.80 7.81 8.44
CA ILE A 442 -5.98 9.22 8.80
C ILE A 442 -5.99 9.26 10.32
N ARG A 443 -5.10 10.06 10.92
CA ARG A 443 -5.17 10.25 12.38
C ARG A 443 -6.41 11.07 12.72
N LYS A 444 -7.30 10.47 13.52
CA LYS A 444 -8.50 11.14 14.05
C LYS A 444 -8.11 12.12 15.15
N GLU A 445 -8.86 13.22 15.26
CA GLU A 445 -8.68 14.17 16.35
C GLU A 445 -8.87 13.46 17.70
N GLY A 446 -7.94 13.64 18.63
CA GLY A 446 -7.90 12.93 19.92
C GLY A 446 -7.06 11.64 19.93
N GLN A 447 -6.67 11.08 18.77
CA GLN A 447 -5.67 10.01 18.72
C GLN A 447 -4.26 10.59 18.91
N ARG A 448 -3.42 9.86 19.64
CA ARG A 448 -1.98 10.11 19.78
C ARG A 448 -1.21 9.04 19.02
N TYR A 449 -0.35 9.48 18.10
CA TYR A 449 0.51 8.61 17.30
C TYR A 449 1.99 8.88 17.63
N LEU A 450 2.66 7.87 18.17
CA LEU A 450 4.11 7.80 18.36
C LEU A 450 4.74 7.05 17.19
N ASN A 451 5.57 7.73 16.40
CA ASN A 451 6.49 7.08 15.48
C ASN A 451 7.87 7.00 16.14
N THR A 452 8.34 5.77 16.32
CA THR A 452 9.60 5.48 17.00
C THR A 452 10.78 5.36 16.06
N TRP A 453 10.55 5.33 14.75
CA TRP A 453 11.53 4.86 13.77
C TRP A 453 12.21 3.55 14.21
N HIS A 454 13.29 3.13 13.54
CA HIS A 454 13.84 1.79 13.76
C HIS A 454 15.36 1.69 13.69
N GLY A 455 16.08 2.81 13.82
CA GLY A 455 17.54 2.79 13.90
C GLY A 455 18.20 4.11 13.50
N THR A 456 19.44 4.28 13.92
CA THR A 456 20.31 5.38 13.45
C THR A 456 20.66 5.14 11.98
N PRO A 457 20.43 6.11 11.06
CA PRO A 457 20.66 5.92 9.63
C PRO A 457 22.13 5.74 9.26
N ILE A 458 22.42 4.69 8.49
CA ILE A 458 23.73 4.45 7.85
C ILE A 458 23.66 4.79 6.37
N LYS A 459 22.67 4.20 5.70
CA LYS A 459 22.37 4.43 4.29
C LYS A 459 21.48 5.64 4.09
N TYR A 460 21.52 6.24 2.91
CA TYR A 460 20.64 7.35 2.54
C TYR A 460 19.17 7.01 2.69
N LEU A 461 18.42 7.99 3.22
CA LEU A 461 16.98 7.94 3.47
C LEU A 461 16.29 9.13 2.80
N GLY A 462 14.96 9.13 2.83
CA GLY A 462 14.16 10.24 2.31
C GLY A 462 14.45 10.55 0.83
N LYS A 463 14.63 11.83 0.52
CA LYS A 463 14.93 12.34 -0.83
C LYS A 463 16.31 11.93 -1.37
N ASN A 464 17.20 11.44 -0.51
CA ASN A 464 18.54 11.00 -0.91
C ASN A 464 18.58 9.52 -1.37
N ILE A 465 17.46 8.80 -1.29
CA ILE A 465 17.34 7.43 -1.81
C ILE A 465 17.56 7.42 -3.34
N LYS A 466 18.46 6.56 -3.81
CA LYS A 466 18.84 6.48 -5.23
C LYS A 466 18.02 5.47 -6.05
N THR A 467 17.27 4.57 -5.41
CA THR A 467 16.66 3.41 -6.06
C THR A 467 15.31 3.67 -6.73
N GLY A 468 14.61 4.76 -6.37
CA GLY A 468 13.34 5.09 -7.01
C GLY A 468 12.82 6.49 -6.69
N PHE A 469 11.93 6.96 -7.56
CA PHE A 469 11.36 8.31 -7.50
C PHE A 469 10.29 8.42 -6.41
N MET A 470 10.53 9.26 -5.40
CA MET A 470 9.58 9.55 -4.31
C MET A 470 9.12 8.32 -3.49
N GLU A 471 9.94 7.26 -3.40
CA GLU A 471 9.60 6.04 -2.64
C GLU A 471 9.37 6.31 -1.14
N HIS A 472 9.91 7.41 -0.61
CA HIS A 472 9.78 7.85 0.78
C HIS A 472 8.44 8.56 1.09
N ALA A 473 7.57 8.78 0.10
CA ALA A 473 6.35 9.59 0.21
C ALA A 473 5.44 9.19 1.39
N ASN A 474 5.17 7.88 1.56
CA ASN A 474 4.30 7.44 2.66
C ASN A 474 4.96 7.58 4.04
N VAL A 475 6.29 7.57 4.11
CA VAL A 475 7.04 7.79 5.36
C VAL A 475 6.92 9.26 5.77
N GLN A 476 7.22 10.19 4.86
CA GLN A 476 7.05 11.62 5.09
C GLN A 476 5.64 11.94 5.59
N ARG A 477 4.63 11.45 4.87
CA ARG A 477 3.22 11.59 5.24
C ARG A 477 2.92 11.04 6.65
N ASN A 478 3.44 9.87 7.00
CA ASN A 478 3.23 9.28 8.33
C ASN A 478 3.91 10.09 9.44
N PHE A 479 5.06 10.71 9.18
CA PHE A 479 5.69 11.63 10.12
C PHE A 479 4.81 12.86 10.36
N LEU A 480 4.19 13.44 9.32
CA LEU A 480 3.24 14.55 9.50
C LEU A 480 2.00 14.14 10.30
N HIS A 481 1.54 12.90 10.16
CA HIS A 481 0.46 12.35 10.99
C HIS A 481 0.89 12.02 12.42
N ALA A 482 2.18 11.90 12.71
CA ALA A 482 2.63 11.60 14.06
C ALA A 482 2.34 12.78 14.98
N THR A 483 1.95 12.46 16.22
CA THR A 483 1.92 13.46 17.30
C THR A 483 3.27 13.56 18.00
N HIS A 484 4.04 12.47 17.98
CA HIS A 484 5.33 12.35 18.64
C HIS A 484 6.31 11.61 17.72
N LEU A 485 7.49 12.21 17.54
CA LEU A 485 8.66 11.58 16.94
C LEU A 485 9.74 11.47 18.03
N ILE A 486 10.34 10.30 18.16
CA ILE A 486 11.46 10.09 19.08
C ILE A 486 12.72 9.80 18.29
N HIS A 487 13.85 10.25 18.84
CA HIS A 487 15.15 10.10 18.21
C HIS A 487 16.20 9.67 19.24
N PRO A 488 17.14 8.81 18.85
CA PRO A 488 18.19 8.34 19.75
C PRO A 488 19.26 9.41 20.00
N ASN A 489 19.52 10.24 18.98
CA ASN A 489 20.58 11.25 18.94
C ASN A 489 20.22 12.36 17.94
N LEU A 490 20.95 13.49 18.01
CA LEU A 490 20.76 14.65 17.13
C LEU A 490 20.98 14.29 15.65
N TYR A 491 21.99 13.48 15.36
CA TYR A 491 22.29 13.03 14.00
C TYR A 491 21.09 12.38 13.30
N THR A 492 20.40 11.46 13.99
CA THR A 492 19.21 10.78 13.46
C THR A 492 18.05 11.75 13.30
N LYS A 493 17.88 12.66 14.26
CA LYS A 493 16.83 13.70 14.21
C LYS A 493 17.00 14.57 12.96
N ASP A 494 18.20 15.08 12.74
CA ASP A 494 18.48 15.97 11.62
C ASP A 494 18.26 15.27 10.27
N ILE A 495 18.69 14.02 10.11
CA ILE A 495 18.44 13.26 8.88
C ILE A 495 16.94 13.05 8.65
N LEU A 496 16.21 12.57 9.66
CA LEU A 496 14.78 12.29 9.49
C LEU A 496 13.96 13.57 9.24
N GLU A 497 14.31 14.69 9.88
CA GLU A 497 13.57 15.93 9.70
C GLU A 497 13.89 16.64 8.38
N ASN A 498 15.15 16.62 7.93
CA ASN A 498 15.58 17.31 6.71
C ASN A 498 15.37 16.47 5.44
N ASP A 499 15.71 15.18 5.46
CA ASP A 499 15.67 14.36 4.23
C ASP A 499 14.25 13.91 3.86
N TYR A 500 13.32 14.03 4.80
CA TYR A 500 11.89 13.89 4.55
C TYR A 500 11.17 15.25 4.46
N ASP A 501 11.88 16.38 4.46
CA ASP A 501 11.31 17.74 4.35
C ASP A 501 10.19 18.05 5.38
N ILE A 502 10.28 17.53 6.60
CA ILE A 502 9.27 17.73 7.65
C ILE A 502 9.66 18.77 8.70
N LYS A 503 10.92 19.21 8.76
CA LYS A 503 11.45 20.13 9.79
C LYS A 503 10.56 21.37 10.03
N ASP A 504 10.07 21.99 8.96
CA ASP A 504 9.24 23.20 9.03
C ASP A 504 7.73 22.91 9.03
N LEU A 505 7.33 21.64 8.87
CA LEU A 505 5.93 21.22 8.78
C LEU A 505 5.42 20.50 10.03
N PHE A 506 6.30 19.77 10.71
CA PHE A 506 5.91 18.89 11.80
C PHE A 506 5.39 19.71 13.00
N SER A 507 4.10 19.54 13.31
CA SER A 507 3.39 20.26 14.37
C SER A 507 3.37 19.52 15.72
N GLY A 508 3.87 18.28 15.76
CA GLY A 508 3.93 17.46 16.96
C GLY A 508 5.17 17.71 17.82
N VAL A 509 5.44 16.76 18.71
CA VAL A 509 6.54 16.76 19.67
C VAL A 509 7.69 15.90 19.12
N SER A 510 8.83 16.51 18.77
CA SER A 510 10.02 15.83 18.24
C SER A 510 11.16 15.91 19.25
N VAL A 511 11.52 14.79 19.88
CA VAL A 511 12.37 14.79 21.09
C VAL A 511 13.48 13.75 21.02
N LEU A 512 14.57 14.03 21.72
CA LEU A 512 15.67 13.10 21.93
C LEU A 512 15.37 12.27 23.19
N THR A 513 15.33 10.95 23.05
CA THR A 513 15.04 10.03 24.18
C THR A 513 16.04 8.91 24.35
N GLY A 514 16.95 8.67 23.39
CA GLY A 514 17.48 7.32 23.20
C GLY A 514 16.41 6.40 22.60
N TYR A 515 16.75 5.15 22.29
CA TYR A 515 15.81 4.17 21.77
C TYR A 515 15.32 3.21 22.86
N PRO A 516 13.99 3.07 23.07
CA PRO A 516 13.41 2.13 24.03
C PRO A 516 13.95 0.70 23.93
N ARG A 517 14.24 0.20 22.72
CA ARG A 517 14.75 -1.17 22.56
C ARG A 517 16.15 -1.35 23.15
N VAL A 518 16.98 -0.31 23.21
CA VAL A 518 18.34 -0.37 23.74
C VAL A 518 18.34 -0.59 25.26
N ASP A 519 17.29 -0.16 25.97
CA ASP A 519 17.10 -0.48 27.40
C ASP A 519 17.12 -2.01 27.64
N LEU A 520 16.62 -2.81 26.69
CA LEU A 520 16.67 -4.27 26.78
C LEU A 520 18.10 -4.81 26.66
N SER A 521 18.95 -4.13 25.87
CA SER A 521 20.35 -4.51 25.67
C SER A 521 21.22 -4.18 26.88
N LEU A 522 20.82 -3.18 27.67
CA LEU A 522 21.45 -2.83 28.95
C LEU A 522 20.92 -3.65 30.14
N SER A 523 20.02 -4.60 29.90
CA SER A 523 19.49 -5.49 30.93
C SER A 523 20.56 -6.45 31.45
N ASN A 524 20.52 -6.75 32.76
CA ASN A 524 21.35 -7.79 33.38
C ASN A 524 20.74 -9.20 33.25
N ASP A 525 19.62 -9.35 32.53
CA ASP A 525 18.96 -10.63 32.34
C ASP A 525 19.69 -11.50 31.31
N ILE A 526 20.40 -12.52 31.78
CA ILE A 526 21.14 -13.49 30.96
C ILE A 526 20.41 -14.83 30.84
N SER A 527 19.13 -14.93 31.25
CA SER A 527 18.39 -16.20 31.23
C SER A 527 18.33 -16.84 29.83
N ILE A 528 18.43 -16.01 28.79
CA ILE A 528 18.42 -16.42 27.39
C ILE A 528 19.60 -17.32 27.00
N LYS A 529 20.72 -17.30 27.76
CA LYS A 529 21.85 -18.23 27.55
C LYS A 529 21.39 -19.68 27.59
N LYS A 530 20.54 -20.02 28.56
CA LYS A 530 20.02 -21.38 28.76
C LYS A 530 19.14 -21.82 27.58
N ASP A 531 18.31 -20.92 27.09
CA ASP A 531 17.40 -21.18 25.95
C ASP A 531 18.17 -21.42 24.64
N LEU A 532 19.38 -20.84 24.52
CA LEU A 532 20.25 -20.95 23.35
C LEU A 532 21.36 -22.00 23.50
N GLY A 533 21.38 -22.75 24.61
CA GLY A 533 22.41 -23.75 24.89
C GLY A 533 23.81 -23.18 25.05
N VAL A 534 23.93 -21.93 25.48
CA VAL A 534 25.20 -21.24 25.74
C VAL A 534 25.67 -21.60 27.15
N LYS A 535 26.92 -22.08 27.29
CA LYS A 535 27.53 -22.34 28.61
C LYS A 535 27.87 -21.02 29.31
N ASP A 536 27.91 -21.01 30.64
CA ASP A 536 28.09 -19.78 31.42
C ASP A 536 29.39 -19.04 31.09
N ASP A 537 30.49 -19.78 30.88
CA ASP A 537 31.85 -19.31 30.58
C ASP A 537 32.14 -19.13 29.09
N GLN A 538 31.25 -19.60 28.21
CA GLN A 538 31.46 -19.56 26.76
C GLN A 538 31.15 -18.17 26.21
N LYS A 539 32.12 -17.58 25.49
CA LYS A 539 31.92 -16.32 24.79
C LYS A 539 31.03 -16.49 23.56
N VAL A 540 30.18 -15.50 23.28
CA VAL A 540 29.21 -15.52 22.20
C VAL A 540 29.60 -14.54 21.10
N LEU A 541 29.60 -15.03 19.86
CA LEU A 541 29.76 -14.21 18.65
C LEU A 541 28.43 -14.15 17.91
N LEU A 542 27.95 -12.94 17.63
CA LEU A 542 26.77 -12.73 16.80
C LEU A 542 27.19 -12.29 15.40
N TYR A 543 26.79 -13.04 14.37
CA TYR A 543 26.92 -12.62 12.98
C TYR A 543 25.57 -12.16 12.43
N ALA A 544 25.45 -10.88 12.08
CA ALA A 544 24.22 -10.24 11.64
C ALA A 544 24.43 -9.46 10.31
N PRO A 545 24.55 -10.15 9.16
CA PRO A 545 24.71 -9.50 7.86
C PRO A 545 23.39 -8.88 7.35
N THR A 546 23.46 -7.78 6.60
CA THR A 546 22.28 -7.16 6.00
C THR A 546 21.82 -7.90 4.72
N TRP A 547 20.51 -7.84 4.45
CA TRP A 547 19.93 -8.44 3.25
C TRP A 547 20.40 -7.71 1.97
N ARG A 548 20.79 -8.49 0.95
CA ARG A 548 21.11 -7.99 -0.40
C ARG A 548 19.95 -8.28 -1.34
N GLY A 549 19.06 -7.32 -1.53
CA GLY A 549 17.92 -7.43 -2.44
C GLY A 549 17.57 -6.07 -3.05
N GLY A 550 17.98 -5.85 -4.30
CA GLY A 550 17.62 -4.72 -5.15
C GLY A 550 16.67 -5.15 -6.28
N LEU A 551 15.96 -4.18 -6.87
CA LEU A 551 14.92 -4.38 -7.91
C LEU A 551 15.42 -5.08 -9.18
N ASN A 552 16.73 -5.09 -9.43
CA ASN A 552 17.36 -5.89 -10.49
C ASN A 552 18.15 -7.03 -9.84
N LYS A 553 17.58 -8.24 -9.89
CA LYS A 553 18.17 -9.53 -9.44
C LYS A 553 19.68 -9.50 -9.23
N GLN A 554 20.11 -9.30 -7.98
CA GLN A 554 21.43 -9.77 -7.55
C GLN A 554 21.24 -11.04 -6.75
N TYR A 555 22.02 -12.06 -7.13
CA TYR A 555 22.17 -13.33 -6.45
C TYR A 555 22.47 -13.07 -4.96
N PHE A 556 21.55 -13.44 -4.08
CA PHE A 556 21.91 -13.63 -2.69
C PHE A 556 22.91 -14.80 -2.63
N ASP A 557 24.16 -14.51 -2.30
CA ASP A 557 25.24 -15.50 -2.27
C ASP A 557 25.18 -16.32 -0.98
N PHE A 558 24.24 -17.28 -0.97
CA PHE A 558 24.05 -18.19 0.16
C PHE A 558 25.27 -19.09 0.38
N GLU A 559 25.98 -19.48 -0.69
CA GLU A 559 27.18 -20.33 -0.55
C GLU A 559 28.31 -19.57 0.16
N ARG A 560 28.55 -18.30 -0.17
CA ARG A 560 29.49 -17.47 0.61
C ARG A 560 29.05 -17.36 2.07
N LEU A 561 27.78 -17.01 2.35
CA LEU A 561 27.30 -16.90 3.73
C LEU A 561 27.48 -18.20 4.51
N LYS A 562 27.16 -19.34 3.88
CA LYS A 562 27.36 -20.67 4.45
C LYS A 562 28.84 -20.93 4.74
N ASN A 563 29.73 -20.64 3.80
CA ASN A 563 31.17 -20.80 3.98
C ASN A 563 31.70 -19.90 5.11
N ASP A 564 31.26 -18.64 5.18
CA ASP A 564 31.60 -17.73 6.27
C ASP A 564 31.19 -18.33 7.63
N ILE A 565 29.96 -18.86 7.74
CA ILE A 565 29.46 -19.47 8.99
C ILE A 565 30.29 -20.71 9.37
N LEU A 566 30.60 -21.58 8.42
CA LEU A 566 31.41 -22.78 8.66
C LEU A 566 32.84 -22.43 9.11
N GLU A 567 33.44 -21.37 8.55
CA GLU A 567 34.75 -20.88 9.00
C GLU A 567 34.68 -20.26 10.39
N LEU A 568 33.66 -19.44 10.66
CA LEU A 568 33.46 -18.84 11.97
C LEU A 568 33.27 -19.93 13.05
N GLN A 569 32.54 -21.02 12.75
CA GLN A 569 32.32 -22.15 13.67
C GLN A 569 33.60 -22.82 14.18
N LYS A 570 34.75 -22.60 13.52
CA LYS A 570 36.07 -23.06 13.97
C LYS A 570 36.70 -22.19 15.06
N SER A 571 36.10 -21.04 15.37
CA SER A 571 36.56 -20.14 16.43
C SER A 571 36.21 -20.64 17.84
N ASN A 572 36.77 -20.01 18.87
CA ASN A 572 36.49 -20.35 20.28
C ASN A 572 35.14 -19.78 20.79
N PHE A 573 34.31 -19.21 19.92
CA PHE A 573 33.04 -18.60 20.29
C PHE A 573 31.85 -19.52 20.02
N LYS A 574 30.78 -19.42 20.82
CA LYS A 574 29.45 -19.89 20.41
C LYS A 574 28.90 -18.92 19.38
N ILE A 575 28.65 -19.40 18.18
CA ILE A 575 28.14 -18.55 17.10
C ILE A 575 26.63 -18.59 17.04
N LEU A 576 26.08 -17.39 16.93
CA LEU A 576 24.69 -17.12 16.65
C LEU A 576 24.61 -16.30 15.36
N VAL A 577 23.66 -16.66 14.49
CA VAL A 577 23.49 -16.02 13.19
C VAL A 577 22.09 -15.44 13.10
N SER A 578 22.02 -14.16 12.77
CA SER A 578 20.78 -13.43 12.49
C SER A 578 20.67 -13.15 11.00
N VAL A 579 19.80 -13.88 10.30
CA VAL A 579 19.52 -13.65 8.88
C VAL A 579 18.14 -13.05 8.64
N HIS A 580 17.93 -12.54 7.42
CA HIS A 580 16.61 -12.12 6.99
C HIS A 580 15.67 -13.32 6.81
N HIS A 581 14.43 -13.20 7.28
CA HIS A 581 13.42 -14.27 7.21
C HIS A 581 13.21 -14.94 5.85
N GLU A 582 13.48 -14.25 4.74
CA GLU A 582 13.33 -14.82 3.39
C GLU A 582 14.30 -15.96 3.12
N ILE A 583 15.41 -16.05 3.87
CA ILE A 583 16.40 -17.11 3.71
C ILE A 583 16.47 -18.07 4.89
N GLU A 584 15.65 -17.91 5.93
CA GLU A 584 15.61 -18.86 7.06
C GLU A 584 15.39 -20.31 6.59
N HIS A 585 14.55 -20.51 5.57
CA HIS A 585 14.28 -21.84 5.00
C HIS A 585 15.51 -22.50 4.34
N LEU A 586 16.55 -21.74 3.98
CA LEU A 586 17.79 -22.28 3.43
C LEU A 586 18.67 -22.91 4.53
N PHE A 587 18.35 -22.68 5.81
CA PHE A 587 19.07 -23.21 6.98
C PHE A 587 18.46 -24.51 7.53
N ASP A 588 17.54 -25.16 6.80
CA ASP A 588 16.93 -26.44 7.20
C ASP A 588 17.91 -27.64 7.16
N ASN A 589 19.17 -27.43 6.80
CA ASN A 589 20.25 -28.42 6.86
C ASN A 589 20.74 -28.63 8.30
N GLU A 590 20.97 -29.88 8.71
CA GLU A 590 21.41 -30.27 10.07
C GLU A 590 22.62 -29.48 10.58
N GLN A 591 23.57 -29.10 9.71
CA GLN A 591 24.81 -28.41 10.12
C GLN A 591 24.64 -26.95 10.54
N LEU A 592 23.60 -26.25 10.07
CA LEU A 592 23.42 -24.80 10.28
C LEU A 592 22.26 -24.46 11.21
N LYS A 593 21.45 -25.46 11.58
CA LYS A 593 20.24 -25.26 12.38
C LYS A 593 20.55 -24.79 13.81
N ASP A 594 21.67 -25.22 14.37
CA ASP A 594 22.07 -24.94 15.76
C ASP A 594 22.71 -23.56 15.98
N VAL A 595 22.94 -22.80 14.90
CA VAL A 595 23.47 -21.43 14.98
C VAL A 595 22.43 -20.37 14.64
N LEU A 596 21.31 -20.73 13.99
CA LEU A 596 20.30 -19.78 13.58
C LEU A 596 19.47 -19.29 14.77
N LEU A 597 19.29 -17.97 14.89
CA LEU A 597 18.43 -17.39 15.91
C LEU A 597 16.95 -17.67 15.65
N PRO A 598 16.15 -18.00 16.70
CA PRO A 598 14.71 -18.15 16.54
C PRO A 598 14.04 -16.85 16.09
N SER A 599 13.15 -16.93 15.10
CA SER A 599 12.50 -15.76 14.48
C SER A 599 11.55 -14.97 15.40
N TYR A 600 11.17 -15.52 16.55
CA TYR A 600 10.38 -14.83 17.58
C TYR A 600 11.23 -14.08 18.62
N MET A 601 12.55 -14.23 18.59
CA MET A 601 13.47 -13.64 19.55
C MET A 601 13.75 -12.18 19.20
N GLU A 602 13.72 -11.29 20.19
CA GLU A 602 14.05 -9.88 19.98
C GLU A 602 15.57 -9.69 20.04
N MET A 603 16.14 -9.04 19.02
CA MET A 603 17.59 -8.81 18.93
C MET A 603 18.16 -8.14 20.18
N ASN A 604 17.49 -7.11 20.68
CA ASN A 604 17.98 -6.37 21.85
C ASN A 604 17.89 -7.15 23.18
N GLU A 605 17.12 -8.24 23.26
CA GLU A 605 17.16 -9.19 24.39
C GLU A 605 18.37 -10.15 24.30
N LEU A 606 18.94 -10.31 23.09
CA LEU A 606 20.11 -11.16 22.85
C LEU A 606 21.43 -10.42 23.10
N LEU A 607 21.50 -9.13 22.72
CA LEU A 607 22.75 -8.36 22.81
C LEU A 607 23.46 -8.39 24.19
N PRO A 608 22.78 -8.45 25.36
CA PRO A 608 23.46 -8.53 26.66
C PRO A 608 24.45 -9.69 26.78
N ILE A 609 24.18 -10.81 26.11
CA ILE A 609 25.02 -12.02 26.17
C ILE A 609 26.07 -12.11 25.06
N VAL A 610 26.08 -11.16 24.11
CA VAL A 610 26.97 -11.17 22.94
C VAL A 610 28.29 -10.48 23.27
N ASP A 611 29.41 -11.19 23.13
CA ASP A 611 30.75 -10.64 23.40
C ASP A 611 31.35 -9.92 22.18
N VAL A 612 31.05 -10.40 20.97
CA VAL A 612 31.55 -9.83 19.71
C VAL A 612 30.43 -9.78 18.68
N LEU A 613 30.24 -8.63 18.03
CA LEU A 613 29.31 -8.47 16.91
C LEU A 613 30.08 -8.42 15.59
N ILE A 614 29.71 -9.29 14.65
CA ILE A 614 30.08 -9.17 13.24
C ILE A 614 28.86 -8.68 12.46
N THR A 615 29.00 -7.56 11.77
CA THR A 615 27.95 -7.00 10.90
C THR A 615 28.55 -6.22 9.74
N ASP A 616 27.73 -5.59 8.91
CA ASP A 616 28.15 -4.82 7.74
C ASP A 616 27.61 -3.38 7.80
N TYR A 617 26.52 -3.07 7.09
CA TYR A 617 25.87 -1.75 7.01
C TYR A 617 24.57 -1.70 7.83
N SER A 618 24.53 -2.45 8.94
CA SER A 618 23.34 -2.60 9.77
C SER A 618 23.29 -1.56 10.89
N SER A 619 22.13 -0.94 11.12
CA SER A 619 21.92 -0.07 12.27
C SER A 619 22.08 -0.77 13.63
N VAL A 620 22.11 -2.11 13.68
CA VAL A 620 22.35 -2.86 14.94
C VAL A 620 23.71 -2.55 15.55
N MET A 621 24.68 -2.05 14.77
CA MET A 621 25.97 -1.62 15.30
C MET A 621 25.80 -0.53 16.37
N PHE A 622 24.88 0.42 16.18
CA PHE A 622 24.66 1.51 17.13
C PHE A 622 24.02 1.04 18.41
N ASP A 623 23.09 0.08 18.32
CA ASP A 623 22.48 -0.54 19.49
C ASP A 623 23.53 -1.31 20.32
N PHE A 624 24.50 -1.95 19.66
CA PHE A 624 25.54 -2.74 20.31
C PHE A 624 26.69 -1.89 20.86
N MET A 625 26.99 -0.72 20.26
CA MET A 625 28.04 0.20 20.74
C MET A 625 27.88 0.57 22.21
N VAL A 626 26.64 0.62 22.70
CA VAL A 626 26.32 0.98 24.09
C VAL A 626 26.91 -0.02 25.09
N LEU A 627 27.16 -1.27 24.66
CA LEU A 627 27.81 -2.28 25.48
C LEU A 627 29.35 -2.11 25.54
N GLU A 628 29.90 -1.21 24.72
CA GLU A 628 31.34 -0.96 24.59
C GLU A 628 32.14 -2.25 24.35
N ARG A 629 31.58 -3.13 23.51
CA ARG A 629 32.16 -4.42 23.11
C ARG A 629 32.64 -4.38 21.65
N PRO A 630 33.55 -5.30 21.24
CA PRO A 630 34.12 -5.28 19.91
C PRO A 630 33.08 -5.46 18.79
N ILE A 631 33.17 -4.59 17.78
CA ILE A 631 32.39 -4.65 16.54
C ILE A 631 33.34 -4.89 15.38
N VAL A 632 33.12 -5.95 14.62
CA VAL A 632 33.82 -6.25 13.37
C VAL A 632 32.89 -5.95 12.20
N CYS A 633 33.31 -5.04 11.34
CA CYS A 633 32.58 -4.67 10.12
C CYS A 633 33.10 -5.49 8.93
N TYR A 634 32.38 -6.54 8.56
CA TYR A 634 32.71 -7.40 7.41
C TYR A 634 32.01 -6.88 6.14
N VAL A 635 32.72 -6.06 5.37
CA VAL A 635 32.21 -5.24 4.25
C VAL A 635 32.81 -5.67 2.90
N TYR A 636 32.62 -6.94 2.55
CA TYR A 636 33.14 -7.57 1.33
C TYR A 636 32.68 -6.89 0.02
N ASP A 637 31.63 -6.06 0.05
CA ASP A 637 31.00 -5.40 -1.10
C ASP A 637 30.86 -3.86 -0.97
N TYR A 638 31.75 -3.23 -0.19
CA TYR A 638 31.67 -1.80 0.18
C TYR A 638 31.40 -0.84 -0.98
N GLU A 639 32.22 -0.90 -2.04
CA GLU A 639 32.10 0.02 -3.18
C GLU A 639 30.76 -0.13 -3.90
N TYR A 640 30.33 -1.38 -4.10
CA TYR A 640 29.04 -1.67 -4.73
C TYR A 640 27.88 -1.15 -3.88
N TYR A 641 27.90 -1.41 -2.58
CA TYR A 641 26.84 -0.98 -1.66
C TYR A 641 26.74 0.55 -1.58
N LYS A 642 27.88 1.24 -1.49
CA LYS A 642 27.96 2.71 -1.43
C LYS A 642 27.41 3.34 -2.72
N GLN A 643 27.71 2.76 -3.87
CA GLN A 643 27.20 3.23 -5.16
C GLN A 643 25.67 3.06 -5.27
N GLU A 644 25.16 1.87 -4.92
CA GLU A 644 23.74 1.52 -5.05
C GLU A 644 22.85 2.23 -4.01
N ARG A 645 23.23 2.20 -2.73
CA ARG A 645 22.39 2.65 -1.62
C ARG A 645 22.71 4.06 -1.11
N GLY A 646 23.96 4.51 -1.28
CA GLY A 646 24.48 5.71 -0.62
C GLY A 646 24.68 5.53 0.89
N LEU A 647 25.65 6.22 1.47
CA LEU A 647 26.03 6.14 2.88
C LEU A 647 26.26 7.56 3.44
N TYR A 648 25.77 7.83 4.66
CA TYR A 648 25.99 9.12 5.34
C TYR A 648 27.36 9.24 6.01
N PHE A 649 28.04 8.12 6.30
CA PHE A 649 29.36 8.08 6.92
C PHE A 649 30.11 6.80 6.49
N ASN A 650 31.42 6.76 6.72
CA ASN A 650 32.24 5.59 6.39
C ASN A 650 32.37 4.62 7.59
N VAL A 651 32.41 3.31 7.34
CA VAL A 651 32.37 2.28 8.41
C VAL A 651 33.62 2.28 9.32
N ASP A 652 34.74 2.82 8.86
CA ASP A 652 35.98 3.01 9.62
C ASP A 652 35.88 4.14 10.67
N GLU A 653 34.89 5.02 10.55
CA GLU A 653 34.56 5.98 11.63
C GLU A 653 34.02 5.26 12.88
N ILE A 654 33.46 4.05 12.71
CA ILE A 654 32.82 3.27 13.76
C ILE A 654 33.80 2.33 14.47
N THR A 655 34.59 1.57 13.71
CA THR A 655 35.48 0.54 14.26
C THR A 655 36.79 0.47 13.47
N HIS A 656 37.88 0.08 14.15
CA HIS A 656 39.15 -0.23 13.48
C HIS A 656 39.13 -1.62 12.82
N HIS A 657 38.15 -2.47 13.17
CA HIS A 657 38.03 -3.84 12.68
C HIS A 657 37.19 -3.89 11.41
N VAL A 658 37.64 -3.23 10.34
CA VAL A 658 37.00 -3.28 9.02
C VAL A 658 37.66 -4.36 8.18
N CYS A 659 36.90 -5.40 7.85
CA CYS A 659 37.36 -6.60 7.14
C CYS A 659 36.72 -6.69 5.76
N LYS A 660 37.46 -7.14 4.74
CA LYS A 660 36.94 -7.39 3.39
C LYS A 660 36.88 -8.87 3.04
N THR A 661 37.64 -9.70 3.74
CA THR A 661 37.69 -11.16 3.58
C THR A 661 37.38 -11.89 4.89
N ILE A 662 37.03 -13.17 4.81
CA ILE A 662 36.82 -14.00 6.01
C ILE A 662 38.14 -14.28 6.73
N GLU A 663 39.26 -14.27 6.01
CA GLU A 663 40.61 -14.35 6.57
C GLU A 663 40.91 -13.14 7.47
N ASP A 664 40.60 -11.91 7.01
CA ASP A 664 40.76 -10.70 7.82
C ASP A 664 39.96 -10.80 9.14
N VAL A 665 38.73 -11.34 9.06
CA VAL A 665 37.87 -11.54 10.23
C VAL A 665 38.53 -12.53 11.20
N LYS A 666 39.09 -13.63 10.70
CA LYS A 666 39.79 -14.63 11.53
C LYS A 666 41.03 -14.04 12.20
N GLU A 667 41.80 -13.20 11.50
CA GLU A 667 42.94 -12.49 12.07
C GLU A 667 42.52 -11.58 13.22
N VAL A 668 41.44 -10.81 13.04
CA VAL A 668 40.87 -9.96 14.09
C VAL A 668 40.37 -10.78 15.28
N LEU A 669 39.63 -11.87 15.05
CA LEU A 669 39.09 -12.71 16.12
C LEU A 669 40.17 -13.42 16.95
N ASN A 670 41.33 -13.71 16.35
CA ASN A 670 42.47 -14.32 17.02
C ASN A 670 43.46 -13.29 17.62
N SER A 671 43.24 -12.00 17.38
CA SER A 671 44.10 -10.94 17.90
C SER A 671 43.98 -10.83 19.43
N LYS A 672 45.12 -10.61 20.09
CA LYS A 672 45.15 -10.28 21.53
C LYS A 672 44.50 -8.92 21.83
N ASP A 673 44.42 -8.06 20.82
CA ASP A 673 43.91 -6.69 20.95
C ASP A 673 42.40 -6.58 20.72
N LEU A 674 41.71 -7.69 20.39
CA LEU A 674 40.27 -7.68 20.08
C LEU A 674 39.42 -6.98 21.16
N PHE A 675 39.77 -7.18 22.43
CA PHE A 675 39.03 -6.62 23.57
C PHE A 675 39.67 -5.34 24.14
N VAL A 676 40.70 -4.79 23.50
CA VAL A 676 41.34 -3.54 23.92
C VAL A 676 40.47 -2.35 23.52
N LYS A 677 40.10 -1.51 24.50
CA LYS A 677 39.23 -0.35 24.27
C LYS A 677 40.02 0.88 23.81
N ASP A 678 39.60 1.48 22.69
CA ASP A 678 40.00 2.83 22.29
C ASP A 678 39.08 3.87 22.95
N ASN A 679 39.45 4.30 24.16
CA ASN A 679 38.63 5.21 24.98
C ASN A 679 38.37 6.56 24.28
N SER A 680 39.31 7.04 23.45
CA SER A 680 39.17 8.31 22.74
C SER A 680 38.07 8.24 21.68
N ARG A 681 38.07 7.17 20.89
CA ARG A 681 37.03 6.91 19.88
C ARG A 681 35.68 6.63 20.51
N LEU A 682 35.64 5.80 21.55
CA LEU A 682 34.39 5.49 22.26
C LEU A 682 33.71 6.75 22.78
N THR A 683 34.48 7.69 23.36
CA THR A 683 33.96 8.98 23.84
C THR A 683 33.34 9.81 22.71
N ASN A 684 34.01 9.91 21.56
CA ASN A 684 33.48 10.64 20.40
C ASN A 684 32.21 9.98 19.83
N LEU A 685 32.20 8.64 19.72
CA LEU A 685 31.03 7.90 19.25
C LEU A 685 29.85 8.03 20.20
N LYS A 686 30.11 8.01 21.52
CA LYS A 686 29.09 8.22 22.55
C LYS A 686 28.39 9.57 22.38
N HIS A 687 29.17 10.65 22.31
CA HIS A 687 28.65 12.00 22.09
C HIS A 687 27.84 12.13 20.80
N LYS A 688 28.25 11.44 19.74
CA LYS A 688 27.56 11.49 18.45
C LYS A 688 26.28 10.66 18.42
N PHE A 689 26.27 9.46 19.02
CA PHE A 689 25.25 8.46 18.73
C PHE A 689 24.46 7.93 19.93
N TYR A 690 25.02 7.88 21.14
CA TYR A 690 24.38 7.13 22.24
C TYR A 690 24.52 7.77 23.63
N ASP A 691 24.71 9.09 23.72
CA ASP A 691 24.71 9.86 24.98
C ASP A 691 23.45 9.63 25.84
N LEU A 692 22.31 9.33 25.21
CA LEU A 692 21.03 9.11 25.88
C LEU A 692 20.70 7.63 26.11
N GLU A 693 21.57 6.70 25.72
CA GLU A 693 21.30 5.27 25.91
C GLU A 693 21.78 4.81 27.31
N ASP A 694 21.02 5.23 28.34
CA ASP A 694 21.31 5.03 29.76
C ASP A 694 20.40 3.99 30.45
N GLY A 695 19.62 3.25 29.68
CA GLY A 695 18.65 2.27 30.17
C GLY A 695 17.33 2.88 30.65
N LYS A 696 17.08 4.18 30.38
CA LYS A 696 15.87 4.90 30.79
C LYS A 696 15.09 5.48 29.60
N SER A 697 15.35 4.99 28.38
CA SER A 697 14.72 5.50 27.15
C SER A 697 13.20 5.25 27.18
N CYS A 698 12.74 4.08 27.62
CA CYS A 698 11.32 3.78 27.81
C CYS A 698 10.63 4.77 28.75
N ALA A 699 11.27 5.09 29.88
CA ALA A 699 10.70 6.02 30.87
C ALA A 699 10.53 7.44 30.27
N ARG A 700 11.56 7.95 29.57
CA ARG A 700 11.49 9.24 28.87
C ARG A 700 10.39 9.27 27.81
N VAL A 701 10.29 8.22 26.99
CA VAL A 701 9.26 8.10 25.95
C VAL A 701 7.86 8.05 26.56
N VAL A 702 7.66 7.25 27.62
CA VAL A 702 6.34 7.11 28.24
C VAL A 702 5.88 8.42 28.89
N SER A 703 6.74 9.10 29.63
CA SER A 703 6.40 10.43 30.17
C SER A 703 6.04 11.39 29.04
N THR A 704 6.89 11.52 28.01
CA THR A 704 6.62 12.44 26.89
C THR A 704 5.32 12.09 26.13
N PHE A 705 5.07 10.80 25.87
CA PHE A 705 3.97 10.35 25.01
C PHE A 705 2.62 10.18 25.72
N PHE A 706 2.57 10.01 27.04
CA PHE A 706 1.32 9.83 27.77
C PHE A 706 0.91 11.05 28.60
N ASP A 707 1.85 11.93 28.97
CA ASP A 707 1.55 13.16 29.70
C ASP A 707 0.89 14.22 28.79
N ASP A 708 0.25 15.24 29.38
CA ASP A 708 -0.50 16.27 28.66
C ASP A 708 0.38 17.07 27.69
N MET A 709 -0.10 17.22 26.45
CA MET A 709 0.65 17.89 25.39
C MET A 709 0.73 19.40 25.64
N LYS A 710 1.94 19.93 25.81
CA LYS A 710 2.21 21.30 25.38
C LYS A 710 2.40 21.28 23.86
N LYS A 711 1.35 21.63 23.10
CA LYS A 711 1.48 21.82 21.65
C LYS A 711 2.63 22.77 21.39
N LYS A 712 3.51 22.45 20.43
CA LYS A 712 4.45 23.44 19.92
C LYS A 712 3.60 24.58 19.38
N ASP A 713 3.77 25.77 19.93
CA ASP A 713 3.10 26.96 19.43
C ASP A 713 3.70 27.22 18.05
N THR A 714 3.08 26.68 17.01
CA THR A 714 3.50 26.91 15.61
C THR A 714 3.04 28.32 15.22
N LYS A 715 3.53 29.33 15.96
CA LYS A 715 3.22 30.75 15.77
C LYS A 715 3.83 31.33 14.49
N ASN A 716 4.66 30.58 13.79
CA ASN A 716 5.39 31.08 12.64
C ASN A 716 5.36 30.10 11.45
N CYS A 717 4.17 29.91 10.86
CA CYS A 717 4.03 29.05 9.67
C CYS A 717 4.06 29.90 8.39
N ASN A 718 5.23 30.39 7.99
CA ASN A 718 5.42 31.00 6.66
C ASN A 718 5.43 29.94 5.52
N ASN A 719 4.74 28.80 5.71
CA ASN A 719 4.71 27.68 4.77
C ASN A 719 3.63 27.92 3.71
N ILE A 720 3.99 27.90 2.43
CA ILE A 720 3.05 28.00 1.31
C ILE A 720 3.06 26.68 0.55
N LEU A 721 1.87 26.12 0.30
CA LEU A 721 1.69 24.89 -0.46
C LEU A 721 1.25 25.21 -1.88
N PHE A 722 2.01 24.78 -2.88
CA PHE A 722 1.67 24.94 -4.29
C PHE A 722 1.23 23.61 -4.93
N TYR A 723 0.36 23.68 -5.92
CA TYR A 723 0.20 22.67 -6.95
C TYR A 723 0.34 23.32 -8.33
N VAL A 724 1.32 22.88 -9.14
CA VAL A 724 1.69 23.50 -10.42
C VAL A 724 1.36 22.59 -11.62
N GLY A 725 0.73 21.44 -11.38
CA GLY A 725 0.52 20.44 -12.40
C GLY A 725 1.70 19.45 -12.53
N PRO A 726 1.73 18.63 -13.59
CA PRO A 726 2.70 17.55 -13.75
C PRO A 726 3.99 18.01 -14.44
N PHE A 727 4.43 19.26 -14.24
CA PHE A 727 5.70 19.78 -14.80
C PHE A 727 5.80 19.70 -16.33
N MET A 728 4.71 19.99 -17.05
CA MET A 728 4.77 20.05 -18.51
C MET A 728 5.63 21.25 -18.97
N PRO A 729 6.45 21.12 -20.02
CA PRO A 729 7.24 22.24 -20.56
C PRO A 729 6.34 23.22 -21.33
N ASN A 730 5.56 24.01 -20.60
CA ASN A 730 4.60 24.98 -21.13
C ASN A 730 4.72 26.33 -20.41
N GLY A 731 3.89 27.30 -20.81
CA GLY A 731 3.91 28.65 -20.23
C GLY A 731 3.66 28.71 -18.72
N ILE A 732 2.82 27.83 -18.17
CA ILE A 732 2.54 27.75 -16.72
C ILE A 732 3.81 27.35 -15.97
N MET A 733 4.51 26.32 -16.44
CA MET A 733 5.77 25.88 -15.82
C MET A 733 6.87 26.94 -15.95
N SER A 734 6.99 27.60 -17.10
CA SER A 734 7.93 28.71 -17.28
C SER A 734 7.64 29.88 -16.32
N SER A 735 6.38 30.27 -16.19
CA SER A 735 5.94 31.29 -15.21
C SER A 735 6.31 30.87 -13.79
N PHE A 736 6.01 29.63 -13.40
CA PHE A 736 6.34 29.13 -12.07
C PHE A 736 7.85 29.10 -11.80
N LYS A 737 8.70 28.76 -12.78
CA LYS A 737 10.16 28.81 -12.64
C LYS A 737 10.65 30.23 -12.35
N ASN A 738 10.12 31.21 -13.06
CA ASN A 738 10.46 32.61 -12.81
C ASN A 738 10.04 33.02 -11.40
N LEU A 739 8.87 32.58 -10.95
CA LEU A 739 8.40 32.85 -9.60
C LEU A 739 9.31 32.21 -8.54
N VAL A 740 9.70 30.94 -8.74
CA VAL A 740 10.61 30.21 -7.85
C VAL A 740 11.98 30.89 -7.75
N TYR A 741 12.49 31.45 -8.85
CA TYR A 741 13.74 32.19 -8.83
C TYR A 741 13.71 33.36 -7.83
N HIS A 742 12.57 34.02 -7.68
CA HIS A 742 12.41 35.16 -6.78
C HIS A 742 11.97 34.77 -5.35
N PHE A 743 11.64 33.50 -5.07
CA PHE A 743 11.26 33.08 -3.73
C PHE A 743 12.34 33.29 -2.67
N GLN A 744 13.62 33.31 -3.05
CA GLN A 744 14.72 33.66 -2.15
C GLN A 744 14.61 35.10 -1.58
N ASN A 745 13.85 35.97 -2.24
CA ASN A 745 13.58 37.34 -1.79
C ASN A 745 12.36 37.42 -0.85
N LEU A 746 11.64 36.31 -0.66
CA LEU A 746 10.46 36.23 0.18
C LEU A 746 10.76 35.39 1.42
N ASN A 747 10.19 35.78 2.57
CA ASN A 747 10.34 35.05 3.82
C ASN A 747 9.30 33.91 3.91
N PHE A 748 9.28 33.01 2.92
CA PHE A 748 8.35 31.87 2.85
C PHE A 748 9.06 30.54 2.62
N ASN A 749 8.58 29.50 3.31
CA ASN A 749 8.96 28.11 3.01
C ASN A 749 8.03 27.56 1.94
N ILE A 750 8.58 27.12 0.82
CA ILE A 750 7.80 26.71 -0.34
C ILE A 750 7.75 25.19 -0.43
N PHE A 751 6.53 24.68 -0.40
CA PHE A 751 6.23 23.26 -0.56
C PHE A 751 5.40 23.05 -1.83
N MET A 752 5.65 21.96 -2.54
CA MET A 752 4.89 21.61 -3.73
C MET A 752 4.27 20.23 -3.60
N SER A 753 2.96 20.17 -3.82
CA SER A 753 2.23 18.92 -3.99
C SER A 753 2.42 18.38 -5.40
N ILE A 754 2.73 17.09 -5.49
CA ILE A 754 2.99 16.44 -6.78
C ILE A 754 2.24 15.10 -6.88
N ASP A 755 1.97 14.66 -8.10
CA ASP A 755 1.60 13.27 -8.40
C ASP A 755 2.81 12.56 -9.00
N PRO A 756 3.54 11.72 -8.23
CA PRO A 756 4.79 11.11 -8.70
C PRO A 756 4.64 10.31 -10.00
N ALA A 757 3.53 9.59 -10.16
CA ALA A 757 3.30 8.74 -11.35
C ALA A 757 3.16 9.57 -12.63
N SER A 758 2.56 10.76 -12.52
CA SER A 758 2.39 11.68 -13.65
C SER A 758 3.70 12.30 -14.14
N ILE A 759 4.73 12.34 -13.30
CA ILE A 759 6.05 12.94 -13.59
C ILE A 759 7.00 11.85 -14.09
N TYR A 760 7.23 10.81 -13.27
CA TYR A 760 8.23 9.76 -13.54
C TYR A 760 8.01 9.03 -14.87
N SER A 761 6.76 8.98 -15.35
CA SER A 761 6.42 8.30 -16.61
C SER A 761 6.81 9.10 -17.87
N HIS A 762 7.35 10.32 -17.75
CA HIS A 762 7.71 11.18 -18.89
C HIS A 762 9.05 11.89 -18.63
N GLU A 763 10.05 11.60 -19.46
CA GLU A 763 11.42 12.15 -19.32
C GLU A 763 11.44 13.68 -19.28
N GLU A 764 10.74 14.35 -20.20
CA GLU A 764 10.68 15.82 -20.23
C GLU A 764 10.15 16.44 -18.93
N ARG A 765 9.19 15.79 -18.25
CA ARG A 765 8.62 16.28 -16.98
C ARG A 765 9.61 16.07 -15.83
N LEU A 766 10.36 14.98 -15.87
CA LEU A 766 11.37 14.66 -14.89
C LEU A 766 12.55 15.63 -14.97
N GLU A 767 12.96 16.03 -16.17
CA GLU A 767 13.94 17.11 -16.38
C GLU A 767 13.46 18.43 -15.76
N GLN A 768 12.19 18.82 -16.00
CA GLN A 768 11.62 20.03 -15.40
C GLN A 768 11.60 19.97 -13.87
N PHE A 769 11.31 18.80 -13.30
CA PHE A 769 11.32 18.56 -11.86
C PHE A 769 12.71 18.80 -11.26
N TYR A 770 13.76 18.21 -11.83
CA TYR A 770 15.13 18.34 -11.31
C TYR A 770 15.67 19.78 -11.40
N LEU A 771 15.23 20.56 -12.39
CA LEU A 771 15.64 21.97 -12.53
C LEU A 771 15.15 22.87 -11.38
N ILE A 772 14.11 22.47 -10.65
CA ILE A 772 13.60 23.25 -9.52
C ILE A 772 13.76 22.56 -8.17
N SER A 773 14.16 21.28 -8.14
CA SER A 773 14.13 20.47 -6.93
C SER A 773 15.07 20.93 -5.82
N GLU A 774 16.07 21.73 -6.15
CA GLU A 774 16.98 22.33 -5.16
C GLU A 774 16.37 23.55 -4.45
N LYS A 775 15.34 24.16 -5.05
CA LYS A 775 14.75 25.44 -4.59
C LYS A 775 13.41 25.28 -3.87
N VAL A 776 12.77 24.11 -3.99
CA VAL A 776 11.45 23.83 -3.38
C VAL A 776 11.44 22.46 -2.72
N LYS A 777 10.60 22.30 -1.69
CA LYS A 777 10.38 21.02 -1.00
C LYS A 777 9.14 20.33 -1.58
N PHE A 778 9.09 19.00 -1.57
CA PHE A 778 7.98 18.26 -2.19
C PHE A 778 7.15 17.45 -1.19
N LEU A 779 5.84 17.46 -1.40
CA LEU A 779 4.84 16.69 -0.69
C LEU A 779 4.07 15.79 -1.69
N PRO A 780 4.61 14.62 -2.04
CA PRO A 780 3.98 13.69 -2.97
C PRO A 780 2.61 13.17 -2.50
N LYS A 781 1.66 13.10 -3.43
CA LYS A 781 0.38 12.40 -3.23
C LYS A 781 0.62 10.89 -3.07
N VAL A 782 0.07 10.34 -2.00
CA VAL A 782 0.15 8.90 -1.69
C VAL A 782 -1.22 8.27 -1.79
N GLY A 783 -1.33 7.14 -2.49
CA GLY A 783 -2.58 6.37 -2.58
C GLY A 783 -3.70 7.07 -3.36
N SER A 784 -4.92 6.54 -3.19
CA SER A 784 -6.15 7.10 -3.77
C SER A 784 -7.03 7.76 -2.72
N LEU A 785 -8.05 8.48 -3.17
CA LEU A 785 -9.08 9.08 -2.33
C LEU A 785 -9.74 8.05 -1.40
N ASN A 786 -9.96 8.44 -0.14
CA ASN A 786 -10.71 7.68 0.86
C ASN A 786 -12.19 8.04 0.82
N LEU A 787 -13.05 7.05 0.57
CA LEU A 787 -14.49 7.22 0.41
C LEU A 787 -15.23 6.17 1.24
N THR A 788 -16.30 6.57 1.92
CA THR A 788 -17.35 5.65 2.36
C THR A 788 -18.02 5.05 1.13
N LEU A 789 -18.83 4.01 1.34
CA LEU A 789 -19.51 3.38 0.21
C LEU A 789 -20.52 4.32 -0.45
N GLU A 790 -21.21 5.14 0.33
CA GLU A 790 -22.19 6.13 -0.14
C GLU A 790 -21.50 7.26 -0.92
N GLU A 791 -20.39 7.78 -0.40
CA GLU A 791 -19.60 8.83 -1.04
C GLU A 791 -19.00 8.38 -2.37
N PHE A 792 -18.60 7.10 -2.47
CA PHE A 792 -18.14 6.52 -3.74
C PHE A 792 -19.19 6.64 -4.86
N TYR A 793 -20.48 6.57 -4.52
CA TYR A 793 -21.56 6.78 -5.48
C TYR A 793 -21.80 8.27 -5.76
N ILE A 794 -21.83 9.10 -4.72
CA ILE A 794 -22.06 10.55 -4.84
C ILE A 794 -21.00 11.21 -5.74
N GLU A 795 -19.72 10.88 -5.56
CA GLU A 795 -18.64 11.45 -6.35
C GLU A 795 -18.69 11.03 -7.82
N ARG A 796 -19.22 9.83 -8.11
CA ARG A 796 -19.34 9.36 -9.50
C ARG A 796 -20.42 10.09 -10.27
N GLU A 797 -21.52 10.41 -9.61
CA GLU A 797 -22.71 10.97 -10.24
C GLU A 797 -22.83 12.51 -10.06
N SER A 798 -21.89 13.14 -9.36
CA SER A 798 -21.80 14.60 -9.16
C SER A 798 -23.06 15.24 -8.54
N PHE A 799 -23.77 14.51 -7.68
CA PHE A 799 -25.09 14.92 -7.17
C PHE A 799 -25.07 15.97 -6.04
N ASN A 800 -23.97 16.15 -5.30
CA ASN A 800 -23.98 16.97 -4.07
C ASN A 800 -22.63 17.65 -3.78
N GLU A 801 -22.60 18.98 -3.86
CA GLU A 801 -21.38 19.79 -3.66
C GLU A 801 -20.90 19.82 -2.19
N GLU A 802 -21.80 19.89 -1.22
CA GLU A 802 -21.44 19.97 0.21
C GLU A 802 -20.76 18.68 0.69
N LYS A 803 -21.34 17.52 0.33
CA LYS A 803 -20.74 16.21 0.61
C LYS A 803 -19.39 16.05 -0.09
N SER A 804 -19.24 16.58 -1.30
CA SER A 804 -17.95 16.61 -2.00
C SER A 804 -16.90 17.37 -1.20
N LEU A 805 -17.24 18.55 -0.68
CA LEU A 805 -16.31 19.35 0.13
C LEU A 805 -15.82 18.61 1.38
N GLN A 806 -16.69 17.87 2.08
CA GLN A 806 -16.33 17.07 3.26
C GLN A 806 -15.34 15.94 2.91
N ILE A 807 -15.55 15.25 1.79
CA ILE A 807 -14.63 14.22 1.28
C ILE A 807 -13.23 14.81 1.07
N TYR A 808 -13.15 15.98 0.42
CA TYR A 808 -11.88 16.61 0.11
C TYR A 808 -11.22 17.25 1.35
N LYS A 809 -11.98 17.72 2.34
CA LYS A 809 -11.44 18.12 3.66
C LYS A 809 -10.74 16.93 4.34
N ARG A 810 -11.37 15.76 4.32
CA ARG A 810 -10.79 14.52 4.85
C ARG A 810 -9.56 14.08 4.05
N GLU A 811 -9.59 14.21 2.73
CA GLU A 811 -8.45 13.90 1.86
C GLU A 811 -7.26 14.85 2.11
N PHE A 812 -7.51 16.15 2.29
CA PHE A 812 -6.48 17.12 2.62
C PHE A 812 -5.82 16.74 3.95
N LYS A 813 -6.62 16.41 4.98
CA LYS A 813 -6.10 15.87 6.25
C LYS A 813 -5.34 14.54 6.05
N ARG A 814 -5.77 13.67 5.14
CA ARG A 814 -5.05 12.41 4.86
C ARG A 814 -3.66 12.67 4.29
N LEU A 815 -3.51 13.66 3.42
CA LEU A 815 -2.24 13.98 2.76
C LEU A 815 -1.31 14.82 3.64
N TYR A 816 -1.84 15.81 4.36
CA TYR A 816 -1.04 16.83 5.07
C TYR A 816 -1.25 16.84 6.58
N ALA A 817 -2.04 15.92 7.14
CA ALA A 817 -2.32 15.83 8.58
C ALA A 817 -2.83 17.16 9.15
N ASP A 818 -2.22 17.64 10.24
CA ASP A 818 -2.58 18.89 10.91
C ASP A 818 -1.64 20.06 10.54
N VAL A 819 -0.90 19.94 9.43
CA VAL A 819 0.00 21.00 8.95
C VAL A 819 -0.80 22.27 8.67
N LYS A 820 -0.30 23.39 9.19
CA LYS A 820 -0.85 24.73 8.92
C LYS A 820 -0.04 25.41 7.84
N PHE A 821 -0.68 25.65 6.71
CA PHE A 821 -0.14 26.48 5.64
C PHE A 821 -0.64 27.90 5.81
N LYS A 822 0.16 28.89 5.40
CA LYS A 822 -0.26 30.28 5.30
C LYS A 822 -1.10 30.53 4.05
N ALA A 823 -0.74 29.91 2.94
CA ALA A 823 -1.62 29.83 1.76
C ALA A 823 -1.49 28.47 1.08
N VAL A 824 -2.57 28.04 0.44
CA VAL A 824 -2.66 26.82 -0.38
C VAL A 824 -3.04 27.21 -1.80
N VAL A 825 -2.08 27.16 -2.71
CA VAL A 825 -2.13 27.77 -4.04
C VAL A 825 -2.24 26.71 -5.12
N ASN A 826 -3.39 26.64 -5.80
CA ASN A 826 -3.53 25.92 -7.04
C ASN A 826 -3.04 26.83 -8.18
N PHE A 827 -1.77 26.69 -8.53
CA PHE A 827 -1.14 27.52 -9.55
C PHE A 827 -1.50 27.08 -10.97
N GLU A 828 -1.93 25.84 -11.19
CA GLU A 828 -2.24 25.34 -12.54
C GLU A 828 -3.68 25.66 -12.96
N GLY A 829 -4.68 25.31 -12.14
CA GLY A 829 -6.09 25.67 -12.35
C GLY A 829 -6.92 24.73 -13.25
N TYR A 830 -6.36 23.63 -13.76
CA TYR A 830 -7.05 22.72 -14.70
C TYR A 830 -7.41 21.35 -14.08
N ASN A 831 -6.57 20.78 -13.23
CA ASN A 831 -6.79 19.43 -12.71
C ASN A 831 -7.92 19.37 -11.68
N VAL A 832 -9.03 18.71 -12.02
CA VAL A 832 -10.25 18.62 -11.19
C VAL A 832 -9.99 18.13 -9.77
N PHE A 833 -9.14 17.11 -9.59
CA PHE A 833 -8.85 16.58 -8.26
C PHE A 833 -8.18 17.63 -7.37
N TRP A 834 -7.17 18.34 -7.89
CA TRP A 834 -6.43 19.34 -7.12
C TRP A 834 -7.24 20.62 -6.91
N VAL A 835 -8.07 21.00 -7.88
CA VAL A 835 -9.01 22.11 -7.73
C VAL A 835 -10.00 21.83 -6.61
N LYS A 836 -10.62 20.64 -6.58
CA LYS A 836 -11.53 20.23 -5.49
C LYS A 836 -10.79 20.11 -4.15
N LEU A 837 -9.62 19.49 -4.13
CA LEU A 837 -8.82 19.33 -2.90
C LEU A 837 -8.46 20.67 -2.26
N PHE A 838 -7.95 21.63 -3.04
CA PHE A 838 -7.54 22.93 -2.49
C PHE A 838 -8.73 23.84 -2.22
N SER A 839 -9.87 23.65 -2.92
CA SER A 839 -11.12 24.34 -2.57
C SER A 839 -11.67 23.96 -1.18
N SER A 840 -11.15 22.89 -0.57
CA SER A 840 -11.64 22.34 0.70
C SER A 840 -11.04 22.99 1.96
N VAL A 841 -10.04 23.87 1.81
CA VAL A 841 -9.37 24.57 2.91
C VAL A 841 -9.57 26.07 2.83
N ASP A 842 -9.54 26.78 3.95
CA ASP A 842 -10.02 28.16 4.01
C ASP A 842 -9.06 29.19 3.37
N ASN A 843 -7.75 28.96 3.44
CA ASN A 843 -6.70 29.88 2.98
C ASN A 843 -6.20 29.54 1.57
N ASN A 844 -7.14 29.29 0.66
CA ASN A 844 -6.86 28.80 -0.68
C ASN A 844 -6.84 29.90 -1.76
N ILE A 845 -6.00 29.70 -2.76
CA ILE A 845 -5.87 30.60 -3.92
C ILE A 845 -5.83 29.75 -5.18
N ILE A 846 -6.48 30.19 -6.25
CA ILE A 846 -6.38 29.56 -7.57
C ILE A 846 -5.90 30.57 -8.61
N PHE A 847 -4.99 30.15 -9.48
CA PHE A 847 -4.51 30.93 -10.62
C PHE A 847 -5.22 30.54 -11.90
N LEU A 848 -5.61 31.55 -12.69
CA LEU A 848 -6.19 31.41 -14.01
C LEU A 848 -5.23 31.98 -15.06
N HIS A 849 -4.63 31.10 -15.86
CA HIS A 849 -3.60 31.45 -16.85
C HIS A 849 -4.16 31.91 -18.20
N ASN A 850 -5.48 31.78 -18.41
CA ASN A 850 -6.15 32.06 -19.68
C ASN A 850 -7.59 32.53 -19.42
N ASN A 851 -8.29 32.93 -20.49
CA ASN A 851 -9.75 32.97 -20.50
C ASN A 851 -10.29 31.55 -20.36
N MET A 852 -10.84 31.25 -19.18
CA MET A 852 -11.24 29.90 -18.81
C MET A 852 -12.53 29.46 -19.51
N GLN A 853 -13.45 30.39 -19.77
CA GLN A 853 -14.67 30.11 -20.54
C GLN A 853 -14.32 29.70 -21.98
N GLY A 854 -13.38 30.41 -22.61
CA GLY A 854 -12.89 30.06 -23.94
C GLY A 854 -12.18 28.71 -23.99
N GLU A 855 -11.42 28.36 -22.94
CA GLU A 855 -10.79 27.03 -22.81
C GLU A 855 -11.84 25.92 -22.62
N PHE A 856 -12.90 26.16 -21.84
CA PHE A 856 -14.03 25.24 -21.66
C PHE A 856 -14.74 24.95 -22.98
N GLU A 857 -15.12 26.00 -23.72
CA GLU A 857 -15.88 25.87 -24.96
C GLU A 857 -15.09 25.21 -26.09
N LYS A 858 -13.78 25.44 -26.16
CA LYS A 858 -12.95 25.01 -27.29
C LYS A 858 -12.20 23.70 -27.05
N ARG A 859 -11.78 23.41 -25.81
CA ARG A 859 -10.75 22.39 -25.53
C ARG A 859 -11.06 21.46 -24.37
N PHE A 860 -11.60 21.99 -23.26
CA PHE A 860 -11.69 21.25 -22.01
C PHE A 860 -13.08 21.35 -21.37
N PRO A 861 -14.10 20.63 -21.90
CA PRO A 861 -15.46 20.67 -21.35
C PRO A 861 -15.56 20.24 -19.88
N TYR A 862 -14.61 19.47 -19.36
CA TYR A 862 -14.59 19.07 -17.95
C TYR A 862 -14.33 20.23 -16.98
N LEU A 863 -13.85 21.39 -17.45
CA LEU A 863 -13.56 22.56 -16.61
C LEU A 863 -14.78 23.13 -15.89
N GLU A 864 -16.00 22.83 -16.37
CA GLU A 864 -17.22 23.19 -15.64
C GLU A 864 -17.21 22.66 -14.19
N GLN A 865 -16.60 21.50 -13.94
CA GLN A 865 -16.44 20.98 -12.58
C GLN A 865 -15.55 21.87 -11.70
N ASN A 866 -14.54 22.51 -12.29
CA ASN A 866 -13.66 23.44 -11.60
C ASN A 866 -14.40 24.74 -11.28
N PHE A 867 -15.18 25.25 -12.23
CA PHE A 867 -15.93 26.50 -12.08
C PHE A 867 -16.90 26.45 -10.90
N LYS A 868 -17.57 25.31 -10.71
CA LYS A 868 -18.43 25.04 -9.52
C LYS A 868 -17.68 25.12 -8.18
N CYS A 869 -16.37 24.90 -8.19
CA CYS A 869 -15.53 24.99 -6.99
C CYS A 869 -14.99 26.40 -6.73
N TYR A 870 -15.03 27.31 -7.70
CA TYR A 870 -14.41 28.64 -7.58
C TYR A 870 -15.04 29.49 -6.47
N LYS A 871 -16.34 29.33 -6.20
CA LYS A 871 -17.01 29.98 -5.06
C LYS A 871 -16.42 29.60 -3.70
N ASN A 872 -15.74 28.46 -3.59
CA ASN A 872 -15.08 28.01 -2.36
C ASN A 872 -13.63 28.51 -2.25
N TYR A 873 -13.10 29.20 -3.25
CA TYR A 873 -11.79 29.84 -3.16
C TYR A 873 -11.89 31.20 -2.46
N LYS A 874 -10.86 31.57 -1.68
CA LYS A 874 -10.75 32.88 -1.03
C LYS A 874 -10.32 33.94 -2.05
N LYS A 875 -9.39 33.61 -2.94
CA LYS A 875 -8.96 34.46 -4.07
C LYS A 875 -8.80 33.67 -5.36
N ILE A 876 -9.19 34.30 -6.47
CA ILE A 876 -9.08 33.80 -7.83
C ILE A 876 -8.22 34.82 -8.58
N LEU A 877 -6.98 34.43 -8.90
CA LEU A 877 -5.98 35.32 -9.48
C LEU A 877 -5.81 35.04 -10.98
N SER A 878 -6.16 35.97 -11.84
CA SER A 878 -5.79 35.88 -13.25
C SER A 878 -4.41 36.47 -13.49
N VAL A 879 -3.67 35.95 -14.48
CA VAL A 879 -2.29 36.41 -14.78
C VAL A 879 -2.19 37.81 -15.40
N SER A 880 -3.32 38.47 -15.66
CA SER A 880 -3.39 39.85 -16.13
C SER A 880 -4.72 40.49 -15.71
N LYS A 881 -4.73 41.83 -15.66
CA LYS A 881 -5.94 42.60 -15.35
C LYS A 881 -7.05 42.34 -16.36
N GLN A 882 -6.74 42.34 -17.66
CA GLN A 882 -7.73 42.13 -18.72
C GLN A 882 -8.31 40.70 -18.67
N THR A 883 -7.46 39.67 -18.47
CA THR A 883 -7.93 38.29 -18.30
C THR A 883 -8.81 38.15 -17.04
N ASN A 884 -8.50 38.89 -15.97
CA ASN A 884 -9.36 38.92 -14.78
C ASN A 884 -10.75 39.45 -15.08
N GLU A 885 -10.86 40.58 -15.77
CA GLU A 885 -12.17 41.17 -16.10
C GLU A 885 -12.99 40.25 -17.02
N GLU A 886 -12.36 39.57 -17.97
CA GLU A 886 -13.04 38.56 -18.81
C GLU A 886 -13.53 37.36 -17.99
N ASN A 887 -12.66 36.77 -17.17
CA ASN A 887 -13.01 35.62 -16.35
C ASN A 887 -14.10 35.98 -15.33
N LYS A 888 -14.01 37.14 -14.67
CA LYS A 888 -15.03 37.66 -13.76
C LYS A 888 -16.37 37.79 -14.46
N LYS A 889 -16.41 38.48 -15.60
CA LYS A 889 -17.63 38.67 -16.40
C LYS A 889 -18.28 37.36 -16.82
N ASN A 890 -17.47 36.38 -17.24
CA ASN A 890 -17.97 35.14 -17.82
C ASN A 890 -18.35 34.09 -16.76
N LEU A 891 -17.74 34.13 -15.56
CA LEU A 891 -17.87 33.08 -14.56
C LEU A 891 -18.64 33.50 -13.30
N ALA A 892 -18.55 34.76 -12.86
CA ALA A 892 -19.05 35.17 -11.55
C ALA A 892 -20.55 34.91 -11.38
N ASN A 893 -21.36 35.47 -12.28
CA ASN A 893 -22.83 35.29 -12.26
C ASN A 893 -23.26 33.87 -12.61
N LEU A 894 -22.55 33.18 -13.51
CA LEU A 894 -22.94 31.84 -13.97
C LEU A 894 -22.76 30.76 -12.90
N TYR A 895 -21.77 30.93 -12.02
CA TYR A 895 -21.40 29.95 -10.99
C TYR A 895 -21.54 30.47 -9.55
N ASP A 896 -22.25 31.59 -9.36
CA ASP A 896 -22.51 32.20 -8.04
C ASP A 896 -21.22 32.46 -7.24
N ILE A 897 -20.27 33.15 -7.88
CA ILE A 897 -18.96 33.51 -7.30
C ILE A 897 -18.97 35.01 -6.99
N ASP A 898 -18.67 35.37 -5.75
CA ASP A 898 -18.47 36.76 -5.35
C ASP A 898 -17.37 37.44 -6.19
N GLU A 899 -17.73 38.52 -6.88
CA GLU A 899 -16.83 39.27 -7.75
C GLU A 899 -15.58 39.81 -7.02
N ASN A 900 -15.67 40.06 -5.70
CA ASN A 900 -14.54 40.54 -4.89
C ASN A 900 -13.42 39.50 -4.71
N LYS A 901 -13.69 38.24 -5.05
CA LYS A 901 -12.70 37.16 -5.06
C LYS A 901 -11.78 37.21 -6.27
N PHE A 902 -12.24 37.82 -7.36
CA PHE A 902 -11.47 37.96 -8.61
C PHE A 902 -10.49 39.11 -8.50
N ASP A 903 -9.22 38.79 -8.70
CA ASP A 903 -8.12 39.75 -8.69
C ASP A 903 -7.05 39.31 -9.71
N PHE A 904 -6.00 40.09 -9.90
CA PHE A 904 -4.94 39.76 -10.85
C PHE A 904 -3.56 39.85 -10.23
N LEU A 905 -2.67 38.99 -10.72
CA LEU A 905 -1.26 39.01 -10.38
C LEU A 905 -0.44 38.66 -11.61
N GLU A 906 0.36 39.60 -12.08
CA GLU A 906 1.24 39.40 -13.22
C GLU A 906 2.35 38.38 -12.94
N ASN A 907 2.83 37.69 -13.98
CA ASN A 907 3.95 36.76 -13.86
C ASN A 907 5.27 37.52 -13.72
N THR A 908 6.13 37.05 -12.81
CA THR A 908 7.51 37.50 -12.69
C THR A 908 8.38 37.04 -13.86
N ILE A 909 9.55 37.66 -14.04
CA ILE A 909 10.54 37.30 -15.06
C ILE A 909 11.93 37.09 -14.45
N ASN A 910 12.64 36.04 -14.88
CA ASN A 910 14.05 35.83 -14.54
C ASN A 910 14.95 36.55 -15.55
N TYR A 911 15.03 37.87 -15.44
CA TYR A 911 15.77 38.71 -16.39
C TYR A 911 17.28 38.39 -16.41
N ASN A 912 17.87 38.00 -15.28
CA ASN A 912 19.29 37.61 -15.20
C ASN A 912 19.58 36.38 -16.07
N GLU A 913 18.78 35.33 -15.96
CA GLU A 913 18.94 34.12 -16.78
C GLU A 913 18.77 34.42 -18.28
N ILE A 914 17.81 35.27 -18.64
CA ILE A 914 17.58 35.68 -20.02
C ILE A 914 18.82 36.41 -20.57
N ILE A 915 19.34 37.38 -19.83
CA ILE A 915 20.52 38.15 -20.22
C ILE A 915 21.73 37.24 -20.35
N GLU A 916 21.99 36.37 -19.38
CA GLU A 916 23.10 35.42 -19.38
C GLU A 916 23.01 34.46 -20.58
N LYS A 917 21.89 33.75 -20.72
CA LYS A 917 21.67 32.81 -21.82
C LYS A 917 21.67 33.47 -23.18
N SER A 918 21.33 34.74 -23.27
CA SER A 918 21.42 35.49 -24.54
C SER A 918 22.85 35.73 -25.02
N GLN A 919 23.86 35.61 -24.14
CA GLN A 919 25.28 35.75 -24.49
C GLN A 919 25.88 34.48 -25.10
N GLU A 920 25.18 33.35 -25.03
CA GLU A 920 25.66 32.10 -25.62
C GLU A 920 25.93 32.28 -27.13
N LYS A 921 27.02 31.66 -27.60
CA LYS A 921 27.40 31.69 -29.01
C LYS A 921 26.40 30.86 -29.82
N LEU A 922 25.93 31.40 -30.93
CA LEU A 922 25.26 30.59 -31.93
C LEU A 922 26.29 29.76 -32.69
N ASP A 923 25.86 28.60 -33.17
CA ASP A 923 26.61 27.81 -34.15
C ASP A 923 26.97 28.71 -35.35
N GLU A 924 28.22 28.66 -35.81
CA GLU A 924 28.68 29.48 -36.93
C GLU A 924 27.83 29.31 -38.19
N ILE A 925 27.32 28.11 -38.45
CA ILE A 925 26.43 27.83 -39.59
C ILE A 925 25.11 28.58 -39.43
N VAL A 926 24.56 28.64 -38.20
CA VAL A 926 23.31 29.35 -37.90
C VAL A 926 23.53 30.86 -38.01
N GLU A 927 24.62 31.35 -37.41
CA GLU A 927 25.02 32.76 -37.43
C GLU A 927 25.21 33.25 -38.88
N ASP A 928 25.95 32.49 -39.71
CA ASP A 928 26.19 32.79 -41.13
C ASP A 928 24.91 32.77 -41.96
N LYS A 929 24.06 31.77 -41.71
CA LYS A 929 22.88 31.53 -42.52
C LYS A 929 21.81 32.59 -42.31
N TYR A 930 21.61 33.02 -41.05
CA TYR A 930 20.47 33.85 -40.66
C TYR A 930 20.84 35.28 -40.27
N PHE A 931 22.02 35.53 -39.69
CA PHE A 931 22.34 36.81 -39.05
C PHE A 931 23.53 37.57 -39.68
N LYS A 932 24.49 36.91 -40.35
CA LYS A 932 25.60 37.62 -41.03
C LYS A 932 25.23 38.27 -42.37
N LYS A 933 24.10 37.89 -42.97
CA LYS A 933 23.63 38.50 -44.23
C LYS A 933 23.04 39.89 -43.97
N VAL A 934 23.15 40.80 -44.93
CA VAL A 934 22.50 42.13 -44.89
C VAL A 934 20.98 41.98 -45.06
N CYS A 935 20.31 41.35 -44.11
CA CYS A 935 18.87 41.12 -44.07
C CYS A 935 18.34 41.49 -42.69
N LYS A 936 17.15 42.09 -42.65
CA LYS A 936 16.41 42.32 -41.41
C LYS A 936 15.69 41.04 -40.98
N VAL A 937 15.88 40.63 -39.72
CA VAL A 937 15.38 39.35 -39.20
C VAL A 937 14.19 39.54 -38.26
N PHE A 938 13.01 39.20 -38.74
CA PHE A 938 11.82 39.06 -37.89
C PHE A 938 11.84 37.69 -37.21
N ILE A 939 11.42 37.63 -35.94
CA ILE A 939 11.40 36.38 -35.17
C ILE A 939 10.06 36.18 -34.46
N ASN A 940 9.59 34.94 -34.43
CA ASN A 940 8.46 34.49 -33.62
C ASN A 940 8.91 33.29 -32.78
N ILE A 941 8.56 33.29 -31.48
CA ILE A 941 8.84 32.18 -30.56
C ILE A 941 7.50 31.75 -29.96
N ALA A 942 6.95 30.64 -30.45
CA ALA A 942 5.65 30.13 -30.00
C ALA A 942 5.43 28.67 -30.44
N ARG A 943 4.56 27.95 -29.72
CA ARG A 943 4.05 26.63 -30.14
C ARG A 943 3.32 26.76 -31.48
N LEU A 944 3.49 25.81 -32.39
CA LEU A 944 2.80 25.82 -33.70
C LEU A 944 1.37 25.30 -33.55
N SER A 945 0.45 26.17 -33.10
CA SER A 945 -0.94 25.83 -32.76
C SER A 945 -1.93 26.91 -33.20
N VAL A 946 -3.21 26.56 -33.22
CA VAL A 946 -4.29 27.38 -33.81
C VAL A 946 -4.40 28.75 -33.13
N GLU A 947 -4.21 28.79 -31.82
CA GLU A 947 -4.26 30.01 -31.03
C GLU A 947 -3.08 30.97 -31.27
N LYS A 948 -1.94 30.47 -31.78
CA LYS A 948 -0.75 31.29 -32.09
C LYS A 948 -0.74 31.82 -33.52
N ASP A 949 -1.48 31.16 -34.41
CA ASP A 949 -1.81 31.61 -35.76
C ASP A 949 -0.61 32.11 -36.58
N GLN A 950 0.44 31.29 -36.65
CA GLN A 950 1.61 31.60 -37.48
C GLN A 950 1.26 31.64 -38.97
N ALA A 951 0.13 31.05 -39.39
CA ALA A 951 -0.34 31.15 -40.77
C ALA A 951 -0.60 32.61 -41.16
N LYS A 952 -1.29 33.37 -40.30
CA LYS A 952 -1.50 34.81 -40.45
C LYS A 952 -0.18 35.59 -40.49
N LEU A 953 0.79 35.23 -39.65
CA LEU A 953 2.13 35.84 -39.67
C LEU A 953 2.86 35.60 -41.00
N ILE A 954 2.85 34.36 -41.50
CA ILE A 954 3.52 33.99 -42.75
C ILE A 954 2.88 34.71 -43.94
N GLN A 955 1.55 34.85 -43.95
CA GLN A 955 0.83 35.61 -44.98
C GLN A 955 1.18 37.10 -44.95
N ALA A 956 1.27 37.71 -43.76
CA ALA A 956 1.71 39.10 -43.61
C ALA A 956 3.18 39.26 -44.07
N PHE A 957 4.03 38.32 -43.70
CA PHE A 957 5.45 38.35 -44.06
C PHE A 957 5.67 38.21 -45.58
N LYS A 958 4.81 37.49 -46.31
CA LYS A 958 4.85 37.44 -47.79
C LYS A 958 4.84 38.85 -48.39
N ILE A 959 3.92 39.69 -47.91
CA ILE A 959 3.74 41.07 -48.40
C ILE A 959 4.96 41.92 -48.02
N ILE A 960 5.48 41.76 -46.80
CA ILE A 960 6.70 42.46 -46.35
C ILE A 960 7.90 42.07 -47.21
N ASN A 961 8.07 40.78 -47.50
CA ASN A 961 9.20 40.30 -48.27
C ASN A 961 9.17 40.76 -49.74
N GLU A 962 7.98 40.87 -50.34
CA GLU A 962 7.81 41.41 -51.69
C GLU A 962 8.22 42.89 -51.76
N LYS A 963 7.85 43.69 -50.76
CA LYS A 963 8.25 45.10 -50.67
C LYS A 963 9.71 45.27 -50.27
N ASN A 964 10.23 44.38 -49.41
CA ASN A 964 11.58 44.44 -48.86
C ASN A 964 12.27 43.05 -48.94
N PRO A 965 12.90 42.71 -50.07
CA PRO A 965 13.48 41.37 -50.28
C PRO A 965 14.63 41.02 -49.33
N LYS A 966 15.26 42.02 -48.69
CA LYS A 966 16.30 41.87 -47.65
C LYS A 966 15.69 41.64 -46.26
N THR A 967 14.71 40.76 -46.15
CA THR A 967 14.05 40.38 -44.89
C THR A 967 14.01 38.86 -44.74
N LEU A 968 14.07 38.37 -43.51
CA LEU A 968 13.93 36.96 -43.12
C LEU A 968 12.93 36.84 -41.97
N LEU A 969 12.23 35.70 -41.90
CA LEU A 969 11.36 35.33 -40.77
C LEU A 969 11.83 34.01 -40.18
N LEU A 970 12.18 34.02 -38.89
CA LEU A 970 12.51 32.83 -38.11
C LEU A 970 11.35 32.50 -37.18
N ILE A 971 10.85 31.27 -37.22
CA ILE A 971 9.82 30.77 -36.31
C ILE A 971 10.41 29.63 -35.49
N LEU A 972 10.55 29.86 -34.19
CA LEU A 972 11.09 28.91 -33.22
C LEU A 972 9.93 28.30 -32.43
N GLY A 973 9.84 26.97 -32.48
CA GLY A 973 8.82 26.20 -31.81
C GLY A 973 8.40 24.96 -32.60
N GLU A 974 7.71 24.05 -31.92
CA GLU A 974 7.05 22.90 -32.52
C GLU A 974 5.56 22.88 -32.17
N GLY A 975 4.79 22.08 -32.89
CA GLY A 975 3.37 21.92 -32.65
C GLY A 975 2.65 21.22 -33.80
N PRO A 976 1.36 20.91 -33.60
CA PRO A 976 0.56 20.14 -34.55
C PRO A 976 0.47 20.79 -35.93
N LEU A 977 0.61 22.12 -36.05
CA LEU A 977 0.50 22.82 -37.33
C LEU A 977 1.80 22.85 -38.16
N LYS A 978 2.87 22.14 -37.74
CA LYS A 978 4.18 22.20 -38.41
C LYS A 978 4.08 21.89 -39.90
N GLU A 979 3.40 20.80 -40.28
CA GLU A 979 3.26 20.38 -41.68
C GLU A 979 2.42 21.36 -42.50
N ASP A 980 1.31 21.84 -41.95
CA ASP A 980 0.44 22.82 -42.61
C ASP A 980 1.19 24.13 -42.88
N LEU A 981 1.98 24.61 -41.92
CA LEU A 981 2.79 25.81 -42.07
C LEU A 981 3.92 25.61 -43.10
N GLN A 982 4.56 24.44 -43.15
CA GLN A 982 5.55 24.11 -44.20
C GLN A 982 4.93 24.13 -45.60
N ASN A 983 3.73 23.56 -45.74
CA ASN A 983 2.98 23.57 -46.99
C ASN A 983 2.58 24.99 -47.40
N LEU A 984 2.15 25.82 -46.45
CA LEU A 984 1.86 27.25 -46.69
C LEU A 984 3.10 28.01 -47.16
N ILE A 985 4.25 27.82 -46.53
CA ILE A 985 5.53 28.43 -46.94
C ILE A 985 5.91 28.02 -48.37
N LYS A 986 5.71 26.75 -48.72
CA LYS A 986 5.93 26.24 -50.09
C LYS A 986 4.95 26.87 -51.09
N LYS A 987 3.67 26.98 -50.73
CA LYS A 987 2.62 27.56 -51.59
C LYS A 987 2.85 29.05 -51.87
N LEU A 988 3.40 29.77 -50.90
CA LEU A 988 3.69 31.21 -51.01
C LEU A 988 5.09 31.53 -51.56
N ASP A 989 5.85 30.51 -52.00
CA ASP A 989 7.23 30.63 -52.48
C ASP A 989 8.21 31.32 -51.51
N LEU A 990 8.10 31.00 -50.21
CA LEU A 990 8.88 31.62 -49.14
C LEU A 990 9.98 30.72 -48.56
N LYS A 991 10.30 29.58 -49.18
CA LYS A 991 11.23 28.57 -48.64
C LYS A 991 12.64 29.08 -48.30
N LYS A 992 13.10 30.15 -48.98
CA LYS A 992 14.41 30.77 -48.76
C LYS A 992 14.35 31.96 -47.79
N LYS A 993 13.16 32.29 -47.27
CA LYS A 993 12.88 33.53 -46.52
C LYS A 993 12.21 33.28 -45.17
N VAL A 994 11.39 32.23 -45.05
CA VAL A 994 10.74 31.80 -43.80
C VAL A 994 11.31 30.46 -43.36
N PHE A 995 11.77 30.38 -42.11
CA PHE A 995 12.38 29.17 -41.55
C PHE A 995 11.69 28.74 -40.28
N LEU A 996 11.15 27.51 -40.28
CA LEU A 996 10.67 26.83 -39.08
C LEU A 996 11.85 26.06 -38.46
N LEU A 997 12.38 26.52 -37.33
CA LEU A 997 13.60 25.97 -36.72
C LEU A 997 13.33 24.84 -35.73
N GLY A 998 12.06 24.54 -35.43
CA GLY A 998 11.70 23.57 -34.41
C GLY A 998 11.96 24.08 -33.00
N ARG A 999 11.97 23.17 -32.02
CA ARG A 999 12.14 23.49 -30.60
C ARG A 999 13.62 23.78 -30.35
N ILE A 1000 13.92 25.01 -29.96
CA ILE A 1000 15.25 25.44 -29.53
C ILE A 1000 15.27 25.47 -28.00
N PHE A 1001 16.25 24.81 -27.39
CA PHE A 1001 16.35 24.75 -25.92
C PHE A 1001 16.65 26.11 -25.29
N ASN A 1002 17.56 26.88 -25.89
CA ASN A 1002 17.84 28.26 -25.53
C ASN A 1002 17.53 29.21 -26.72
N PRO A 1003 16.37 29.88 -26.74
CA PRO A 1003 15.99 30.77 -27.83
C PRO A 1003 16.61 32.18 -27.72
N PHE A 1004 17.20 32.54 -26.57
CA PHE A 1004 17.64 33.92 -26.30
C PHE A 1004 18.77 34.42 -27.20
N PRO A 1005 19.76 33.61 -27.63
CA PRO A 1005 20.77 34.04 -28.61
C PRO A 1005 20.18 34.43 -29.97
N TYR A 1006 19.10 33.74 -30.40
CA TYR A 1006 18.37 34.06 -31.62
C TYR A 1006 17.57 35.34 -31.46
N LEU A 1007 16.83 35.46 -30.35
CA LEU A 1007 16.04 36.65 -30.03
C LEU A 1007 16.92 37.89 -29.92
N LYS A 1008 18.08 37.79 -29.27
CA LYS A 1008 19.05 38.88 -29.13
C LYS A 1008 19.61 39.39 -30.46
N ARG A 1009 19.81 38.50 -31.44
CA ARG A 1009 20.31 38.89 -32.78
C ARG A 1009 19.21 39.31 -33.75
N ALA A 1010 17.97 38.91 -33.49
CA ALA A 1010 16.84 39.34 -34.29
C ALA A 1010 16.60 40.85 -34.16
N ASP A 1011 16.03 41.40 -35.24
CA ASP A 1011 15.72 42.80 -35.42
C ASP A 1011 14.38 43.16 -34.76
N CYS A 1012 13.35 42.34 -35.00
CA CYS A 1012 11.98 42.57 -34.51
C CYS A 1012 11.32 41.27 -34.10
N PHE A 1013 10.78 41.23 -32.88
CA PHE A 1013 9.91 40.15 -32.41
C PHE A 1013 8.47 40.40 -32.89
N VAL A 1014 7.81 39.37 -33.43
CA VAL A 1014 6.44 39.47 -33.94
C VAL A 1014 5.55 38.43 -33.30
N MET A 1015 4.47 38.87 -32.65
CA MET A 1015 3.44 38.02 -32.03
C MET A 1015 2.15 38.07 -32.84
N SER A 1016 1.72 36.92 -33.36
CA SER A 1016 0.52 36.79 -34.19
C SER A 1016 -0.68 36.15 -33.49
N SER A 1017 -0.58 35.91 -32.18
CA SER A 1017 -1.58 35.14 -31.44
C SER A 1017 -3.00 35.71 -31.54
N ASN A 1018 -3.97 34.80 -31.54
CA ASN A 1018 -5.39 35.11 -31.43
C ASN A 1018 -5.88 35.14 -29.98
N HIS A 1019 -5.15 34.51 -29.07
CA HIS A 1019 -5.48 34.47 -27.65
C HIS A 1019 -4.23 34.19 -26.80
N GLU A 1020 -4.05 34.92 -25.70
CA GLU A 1020 -2.98 34.78 -24.71
C GLU A 1020 -3.50 35.20 -23.34
N GLY A 1021 -3.03 34.58 -22.26
CA GLY A 1021 -3.21 35.10 -20.89
C GLY A 1021 -2.24 36.24 -20.61
N GLN A 1022 -0.98 35.91 -20.33
CA GLN A 1022 0.13 36.87 -20.32
C GLN A 1022 1.32 36.24 -21.07
N PRO A 1023 1.67 36.72 -22.27
CA PRO A 1023 2.69 36.11 -23.11
C PRO A 1023 4.10 36.35 -22.55
N MET A 1024 4.69 35.32 -21.94
CA MET A 1024 6.05 35.37 -21.39
C MET A 1024 7.11 35.80 -22.42
N THR A 1025 6.95 35.40 -23.69
CA THR A 1025 7.89 35.75 -24.76
C THR A 1025 7.91 37.23 -25.11
N LEU A 1026 6.83 37.99 -24.82
CA LEU A 1026 6.86 39.44 -24.92
C LEU A 1026 7.71 40.07 -23.80
N LEU A 1027 7.58 39.57 -22.56
CA LEU A 1027 8.43 40.02 -21.45
C LEU A 1027 9.91 39.69 -21.73
N GLU A 1028 10.20 38.50 -22.27
CA GLU A 1028 11.55 38.11 -22.67
C GLU A 1028 12.13 39.02 -23.78
N ALA A 1029 11.30 39.42 -24.75
CA ALA A 1029 11.68 40.36 -25.79
C ALA A 1029 11.95 41.78 -25.23
N LEU A 1030 11.15 42.22 -24.25
CA LEU A 1030 11.36 43.48 -23.55
C LEU A 1030 12.69 43.48 -22.77
N VAL A 1031 13.04 42.38 -22.08
CA VAL A 1031 14.33 42.26 -21.35
C VAL A 1031 15.54 42.41 -22.29
N LEU A 1032 15.40 41.99 -23.55
CA LEU A 1032 16.47 42.08 -24.56
C LEU A 1032 16.37 43.34 -25.45
N ASP A 1033 15.58 44.33 -25.03
CA ASP A 1033 15.37 45.60 -25.73
C ASP A 1033 14.98 45.42 -27.22
N LYS A 1034 14.14 44.42 -27.51
CA LYS A 1034 13.71 44.13 -28.88
C LYS A 1034 12.58 45.05 -29.33
N ALA A 1035 12.59 45.42 -30.61
CA ALA A 1035 11.39 45.97 -31.24
C ALA A 1035 10.32 44.87 -31.29
N ILE A 1036 9.09 45.22 -30.94
CA ILE A 1036 7.98 44.28 -30.80
C ILE A 1036 6.81 44.75 -31.67
N VAL A 1037 6.23 43.83 -32.43
CA VAL A 1037 4.93 43.98 -33.09
C VAL A 1037 4.02 42.87 -32.58
N ALA A 1038 2.86 43.23 -32.03
CA ALA A 1038 1.94 42.25 -31.44
C ALA A 1038 0.49 42.55 -31.84
N THR A 1039 -0.30 41.50 -32.06
CA THR A 1039 -1.74 41.63 -32.36
C THR A 1039 -2.53 42.20 -31.18
N ASP A 1040 -3.61 42.91 -31.48
CA ASP A 1040 -4.52 43.52 -30.52
C ASP A 1040 -5.39 42.45 -29.84
N ILE A 1041 -4.85 41.89 -28.76
CA ILE A 1041 -5.51 40.91 -27.90
C ILE A 1041 -5.24 41.25 -26.43
N PRO A 1042 -6.15 40.92 -25.50
CA PRO A 1042 -6.04 41.25 -24.07
C PRO A 1042 -4.67 40.96 -23.45
N GLY A 1043 -4.12 39.76 -23.69
CA GLY A 1043 -2.83 39.37 -23.13
C GLY A 1043 -1.65 40.19 -23.65
N ASN A 1044 -1.63 40.56 -24.93
CA ASN A 1044 -0.57 41.40 -25.51
C ASN A 1044 -0.64 42.83 -24.95
N ILE A 1045 -1.85 43.40 -24.87
CA ILE A 1045 -2.08 44.73 -24.29
C ILE A 1045 -1.53 44.75 -22.86
N SER A 1046 -1.85 43.75 -22.03
CA SER A 1046 -1.40 43.70 -20.64
C SER A 1046 0.12 43.78 -20.44
N VAL A 1047 0.90 43.31 -21.43
CA VAL A 1047 2.36 43.33 -21.40
C VAL A 1047 2.92 44.61 -22.02
N LEU A 1048 2.35 45.12 -23.11
CA LEU A 1048 2.94 46.24 -23.85
C LEU A 1048 2.37 47.62 -23.45
N GLU A 1049 1.20 47.66 -22.82
CA GLU A 1049 0.57 48.89 -22.34
C GLU A 1049 1.51 49.64 -21.38
N ASN A 1050 1.77 50.91 -21.67
CA ASN A 1050 2.76 51.76 -20.99
C ASN A 1050 4.22 51.28 -21.05
N ARG A 1051 4.55 50.31 -21.92
CA ARG A 1051 5.91 49.80 -22.15
C ARG A 1051 6.33 50.03 -23.62
N SER A 1052 7.23 49.19 -24.12
CA SER A 1052 7.78 49.25 -25.49
C SER A 1052 7.04 48.28 -26.42
N GLY A 1053 6.90 48.63 -27.71
CA GLY A 1053 6.26 47.78 -28.72
C GLY A 1053 5.01 48.38 -29.37
N LEU A 1054 4.64 47.86 -30.54
CA LEU A 1054 3.50 48.31 -31.34
C LEU A 1054 2.39 47.26 -31.35
N ILE A 1055 1.23 47.64 -30.81
CA ILE A 1055 0.00 46.86 -30.89
C ILE A 1055 -0.68 47.17 -32.23
N VAL A 1056 -1.06 46.13 -32.98
CA VAL A 1056 -1.69 46.25 -34.29
C VAL A 1056 -2.96 45.42 -34.37
N ASP A 1057 -3.89 45.82 -35.25
CA ASP A 1057 -5.11 45.05 -35.52
C ASP A 1057 -4.82 43.55 -35.70
N ASN A 1058 -5.67 42.69 -35.14
CA ASN A 1058 -5.47 41.24 -35.15
C ASN A 1058 -5.82 40.62 -36.53
N SER A 1059 -5.08 41.04 -37.55
CA SER A 1059 -5.26 40.66 -38.95
C SER A 1059 -3.93 40.62 -39.70
N VAL A 1060 -3.95 40.04 -40.90
CA VAL A 1060 -2.80 40.07 -41.82
C VAL A 1060 -2.38 41.52 -42.12
N LYS A 1061 -3.35 42.42 -42.32
CA LYS A 1061 -3.08 43.84 -42.62
C LYS A 1061 -2.42 44.55 -41.43
N GLY A 1062 -2.88 44.30 -40.21
CA GLY A 1062 -2.28 44.85 -39.00
C GLY A 1062 -0.82 44.41 -38.82
N LEU A 1063 -0.53 43.12 -38.99
CA LEU A 1063 0.85 42.61 -38.92
C LEU A 1063 1.76 43.19 -40.01
N VAL A 1064 1.25 43.38 -41.24
CA VAL A 1064 1.99 44.10 -42.30
C VAL A 1064 2.31 45.52 -41.87
N TYR A 1065 1.31 46.28 -41.41
CA TYR A 1065 1.51 47.65 -40.95
C TYR A 1065 2.58 47.73 -39.85
N GLY A 1066 2.52 46.84 -38.85
CA GLY A 1066 3.48 46.83 -37.75
C GLY A 1066 4.91 46.52 -38.21
N MET A 1067 5.09 45.51 -39.06
CA MET A 1067 6.40 45.19 -39.63
C MET A 1067 6.92 46.32 -40.54
N GLU A 1068 6.05 47.05 -41.25
CA GLU A 1068 6.45 48.25 -42.00
C GLU A 1068 6.89 49.39 -41.08
N GLN A 1069 6.18 49.62 -39.96
CA GLN A 1069 6.62 50.63 -38.99
C GLN A 1069 8.00 50.30 -38.40
N TYR A 1070 8.31 49.02 -38.19
CA TYR A 1070 9.66 48.61 -37.80
C TYR A 1070 10.70 48.99 -38.86
N LEU A 1071 10.44 48.66 -40.13
CA LEU A 1071 11.37 48.95 -41.24
C LEU A 1071 11.57 50.44 -41.49
N LEU A 1072 10.62 51.27 -41.08
CA LEU A 1072 10.70 52.74 -41.13
C LEU A 1072 11.32 53.34 -39.86
N ASP A 1073 11.81 52.52 -38.93
CA ASP A 1073 12.33 52.93 -37.62
C ASP A 1073 11.33 53.77 -36.79
N LYS A 1074 10.03 53.49 -36.93
CA LYS A 1074 8.93 54.21 -36.27
C LYS A 1074 8.41 53.53 -34.99
N ILE A 1075 8.97 52.37 -34.63
CA ILE A 1075 8.61 51.69 -33.37
C ILE A 1075 9.47 52.28 -32.25
N GLU A 1076 8.81 52.97 -31.32
CA GLU A 1076 9.44 53.50 -30.11
C GLU A 1076 10.01 52.35 -29.26
N ARG A 1077 11.26 52.52 -28.80
CA ARG A 1077 11.93 51.57 -27.90
C ARG A 1077 12.10 52.21 -26.54
N LYS A 1078 11.29 51.79 -25.57
CA LYS A 1078 11.41 52.20 -24.16
C LYS A 1078 12.19 51.14 -23.40
N HIS A 1079 13.07 51.57 -22.49
CA HIS A 1079 13.75 50.65 -21.59
C HIS A 1079 12.73 50.00 -20.64
N PHE A 1080 12.80 48.68 -20.50
CA PHE A 1080 11.95 47.92 -19.59
C PHE A 1080 12.68 47.65 -18.27
N ASP A 1081 12.32 48.39 -17.22
CA ASP A 1081 12.85 48.14 -15.87
C ASP A 1081 12.28 46.83 -15.31
N SER A 1082 13.04 45.75 -15.55
CA SER A 1082 12.68 44.41 -15.11
C SER A 1082 12.78 44.22 -13.59
N ILE A 1083 13.55 45.07 -12.91
CA ILE A 1083 13.72 45.02 -11.45
C ILE A 1083 12.50 45.63 -10.79
N GLU A 1084 12.11 46.84 -11.19
CA GLU A 1084 10.90 47.51 -10.70
C GLU A 1084 9.64 46.67 -11.00
N TYR A 1085 9.56 46.10 -12.20
CA TYR A 1085 8.48 45.18 -12.59
C TYR A 1085 8.34 44.00 -11.62
N ASN A 1086 9.44 43.29 -11.34
CA ASN A 1086 9.41 42.16 -10.42
C ASN A 1086 9.14 42.59 -8.97
N ASN A 1087 9.73 43.70 -8.50
CA ASN A 1087 9.52 44.20 -7.14
C ASN A 1087 8.05 44.54 -6.87
N THR A 1088 7.37 45.15 -7.85
CA THR A 1088 5.94 45.45 -7.76
C THR A 1088 5.11 44.18 -7.58
N ILE A 1089 5.43 43.12 -8.33
CA ILE A 1089 4.73 41.83 -8.25
C ILE A 1089 5.02 41.12 -6.93
N LEU A 1090 6.29 41.11 -6.49
CA LEU A 1090 6.69 40.49 -5.22
C LEU A 1090 6.03 41.17 -4.02
N TYR A 1091 5.89 42.51 -4.06
CA TYR A 1091 5.14 43.25 -3.05
C TYR A 1091 3.67 42.81 -3.00
N LYS A 1092 2.98 42.72 -4.16
CA LYS A 1092 1.61 42.20 -4.24
C LYS A 1092 1.50 40.76 -3.72
N ILE A 1093 2.44 39.88 -4.06
CA ILE A 1093 2.46 38.48 -3.58
C ILE A 1093 2.52 38.44 -2.05
N ASP A 1094 3.41 39.23 -1.46
CA ASP A 1094 3.56 39.30 -0.02
C ASP A 1094 2.30 39.86 0.66
N GLU A 1095 1.66 40.89 0.09
CA GLU A 1095 0.37 41.41 0.57
C GLU A 1095 -0.75 40.35 0.49
N ILE A 1096 -0.90 39.68 -0.66
CA ILE A 1096 -1.93 38.64 -0.85
C ILE A 1096 -1.73 37.50 0.15
N PHE A 1097 -0.50 37.00 0.31
CA PHE A 1097 -0.22 35.91 1.25
C PHE A 1097 -0.31 36.34 2.72
N LYS A 1098 -0.01 37.61 3.06
CA LYS A 1098 -0.21 38.15 4.41
C LYS A 1098 -1.68 38.38 4.74
N GLY A 1099 -2.47 38.86 3.79
CA GLY A 1099 -3.89 39.18 3.98
C GLY A 1099 -4.80 37.95 4.12
N ILE A 1100 -4.40 36.79 3.61
CA ILE A 1100 -5.31 35.63 3.49
C ILE A 1100 -5.69 34.95 4.83
N ASN A 1101 -4.96 35.23 5.91
CA ASN A 1101 -5.16 34.62 7.23
C ASN A 1101 -5.68 35.60 8.31
N ASN A 1102 -5.92 36.87 7.98
CA ASN A 1102 -6.28 37.92 8.94
C ASN A 1102 -7.80 38.09 9.17
N GLU A 1103 -8.62 37.10 8.80
CA GLU A 1103 -10.07 37.07 9.09
C GLU A 1103 -10.47 35.84 9.91
#